data_AF-A0AAY5EU41-F1
#
_entry.id   AF-A0AAY5EU41-F1
#
_cell.length_a   1.000
_cell.length_b   1.000
_cell.length_c   1.000
_cell.angle_alpha   90.00
_cell.angle_beta   90.00
_cell.angle_gamma   90.00
#
_symmetry.space_group_name_H-M   'P 1'
#
loop_
_entity.id
_entity.type
_entity.pdbx_description
1 polymer ?
#
loop_
_entity_poly.entity_id
_entity_poly.type
_entity_poly.pdbx_seq_one_letter_code
_entity_poly.pdbx_strand_id
1 'polypeptide(L)'
;MAGGGVSPLGAAPPLWYHRDLSRAAAEELLARAGRDGSFLVRDSESVNGAYALCVLFQKHVHTYRILPDEENFLAVQTSQGVQPKRFKTLPELIQLYLQPSQGLVTTLLLPVEREESAEERDYSDGEDDKPPLPPRSGSCGSSLLSTEAPSESAPVGNGLSTISHEYLKGSYALDLEAVKQGASSLPHLNKTLVSSCKRLHGEVDKVLSGLEILSKVFDQQSASMLSRMIQQSVSQGGDQELEHLVTKLSILKDLLSSIERKALKALQDMSVAVPSIPSQLSPRHSKAIPVQAFEVKLDVYLADLTKIGKSQKHTLSVDVEGGKLVVMKKMKDSQEDWATFTHDKIRQLIKSQRMPSKLGIVFEKEKDRSQRKDFIFASAKKREAFCQLLQLMKNKHSNQDEPDMISVFIGTWNMGSVPSPKAIGSWLLSRGLGKTLDEMTVTIPHDIYVFGTQENSVCDKEWVENLRAALRDYTELDYKPVAVQTLWNIKIVVLVKPEHENRISHVGMSSVKTGIANTLGNKGAVGVSFMFNGTSFGFVNCHLTSGNEKIHRRNQNYLDILRQLSLGDKQLSSFDISLRFTHLFWFGDLNYRLDMDIQEILNYINRKEFEPLLKVDQLNLEREKNKVFLRFAEEEMTYPPTYRYERGSRDTYVWQKQKATGMRTNVPSWCDRILWKSYPETHIVCNSYGCTDDVVTSDHSPVFATFEVGVTSQFVSKKGLPKTSEQAYIEFESIEAIVKTASRTKFFIEFYSTCLEEFKKSYENDSQSSDNINFLRVGWSSKQLTTLKPILSDIEYLQDQHLLLTVKSLDGYESYGECVLALKSMIGSTAQQFHTYLSHRGEETGNIRGSMRVRVPSERMGTRERLYGMSAVQDTNDPDATTSKNSFNNPAYYILEGVPNQSAVTPPCSASSSAPSALLSVFFQMC
;
A
#
# COMPACT_ATOMS: atom_id res chain seq x y z
N MET A 1 -41.20 10.22 -41.46
CA MET A 1 -41.33 11.42 -40.60
C MET A 1 -39.99 11.67 -39.93
N ALA A 2 -39.29 12.73 -40.35
CA ALA A 2 -38.12 13.22 -39.64
C ALA A 2 -38.58 13.92 -38.36
N GLY A 3 -38.12 13.44 -37.19
CA GLY A 3 -38.26 14.15 -35.93
C GLY A 3 -37.01 14.99 -35.72
N GLY A 4 -37.10 16.30 -35.96
CA GLY A 4 -36.03 17.24 -35.63
C GLY A 4 -35.75 17.21 -34.13
N GLY A 5 -34.50 16.90 -33.76
CA GLY A 5 -34.04 17.02 -32.38
C GLY A 5 -34.07 18.49 -31.98
N VAL A 6 -34.91 18.82 -31.00
CA VAL A 6 -34.94 20.15 -30.38
C VAL A 6 -33.63 20.34 -29.64
N SER A 7 -32.86 21.39 -29.97
CA SER A 7 -31.65 21.75 -29.25
C SER A 7 -31.96 21.95 -27.75
N PRO A 8 -31.17 21.39 -26.82
CA PRO A 8 -31.39 21.54 -25.37
C PRO A 8 -31.29 23.01 -24.88
N LEU A 9 -30.86 23.93 -25.74
CA LEU A 9 -30.72 25.37 -25.49
C LEU A 9 -31.90 26.22 -25.98
N GLY A 10 -32.88 25.65 -26.71
CA GLY A 10 -33.92 26.43 -27.39
C GLY A 10 -33.44 27.10 -28.68
N ALA A 11 -34.24 28.02 -29.24
CA ALA A 11 -34.00 28.64 -30.56
C ALA A 11 -32.84 29.67 -30.59
N ALA A 12 -32.40 30.17 -29.42
CA ALA A 12 -31.24 31.04 -29.26
C ALA A 12 -30.58 30.77 -27.90
N PRO A 13 -29.23 30.72 -27.79
CA PRO A 13 -28.56 30.43 -26.53
C PRO A 13 -28.77 31.60 -25.53
N PRO A 14 -29.22 31.33 -24.30
CA PRO A 14 -29.42 32.37 -23.29
C PRO A 14 -28.10 33.07 -22.91
N LEU A 15 -28.16 34.36 -22.57
CA LEU A 15 -26.97 35.16 -22.21
C LEU A 15 -26.22 34.65 -20.96
N TRP A 16 -26.89 33.90 -20.08
CA TRP A 16 -26.28 33.24 -18.93
C TRP A 16 -25.55 31.93 -19.27
N TYR A 17 -25.55 31.50 -20.53
CA TYR A 17 -24.89 30.28 -20.99
C TYR A 17 -23.58 30.60 -21.74
N HIS A 18 -22.47 30.15 -21.18
CA HIS A 18 -21.10 30.53 -21.58
C HIS A 18 -20.34 29.44 -22.33
N ARG A 19 -21.02 28.38 -22.80
CA ARG A 19 -20.42 27.29 -23.60
C ARG A 19 -19.14 26.71 -22.95
N ASP A 20 -18.00 26.77 -23.63
CA ASP A 20 -16.70 26.19 -23.30
C ASP A 20 -15.90 26.97 -22.24
N LEU A 21 -16.54 27.92 -21.54
CA LEU A 21 -15.93 28.67 -20.44
C LEU A 21 -15.30 27.73 -19.39
N SER A 22 -14.01 27.92 -19.09
CA SER A 22 -13.34 27.08 -18.10
C SER A 22 -13.89 27.27 -16.68
N ARG A 23 -13.69 26.27 -15.81
CA ARG A 23 -14.06 26.40 -14.38
C ARG A 23 -13.47 27.64 -13.73
N ALA A 24 -12.18 27.87 -13.96
CA ALA A 24 -11.46 28.98 -13.34
C ALA A 24 -12.00 30.34 -13.82
N ALA A 25 -12.30 30.46 -15.13
CA ALA A 25 -12.90 31.67 -15.68
C ALA A 25 -14.33 31.90 -15.17
N ALA A 26 -15.13 30.84 -15.02
CA ALA A 26 -16.46 30.94 -14.41
C ALA A 26 -16.41 31.39 -12.93
N GLU A 27 -15.46 30.87 -12.16
CA GLU A 27 -15.24 31.28 -10.77
C GLU A 27 -14.81 32.76 -10.70
N GLU A 28 -13.96 33.22 -11.61
CA GLU A 28 -13.53 34.61 -11.69
C GLU A 28 -14.67 35.57 -12.09
N LEU A 29 -15.46 35.23 -13.11
CA LEU A 29 -16.61 36.05 -13.53
C LEU A 29 -17.64 36.19 -12.41
N LEU A 30 -17.95 35.09 -11.71
CA LEU A 30 -18.85 35.12 -10.56
C LEU A 30 -18.26 35.91 -9.40
N ALA A 31 -16.98 35.77 -9.11
CA ALA A 31 -16.31 36.55 -8.07
C ALA A 31 -16.30 38.06 -8.39
N ARG A 32 -16.14 38.44 -9.66
CA ARG A 32 -16.27 39.83 -10.12
C ARG A 32 -17.71 40.36 -9.97
N ALA A 33 -18.72 39.53 -10.23
CA ALA A 33 -20.12 39.90 -10.04
C ALA A 33 -20.46 40.18 -8.56
N GLY A 34 -19.82 39.45 -7.62
CA GLY A 34 -19.72 39.82 -6.20
C GLY A 34 -21.03 39.81 -5.40
N ARG A 35 -22.13 39.28 -5.95
CA ARG A 35 -23.45 39.26 -5.31
C ARG A 35 -23.98 37.83 -5.14
N ASP A 36 -24.53 37.55 -3.96
CA ASP A 36 -25.15 36.25 -3.68
C ASP A 36 -26.35 36.01 -4.62
N GLY A 37 -26.43 34.80 -5.16
CA GLY A 37 -27.41 34.43 -6.19
C GLY A 37 -26.99 34.77 -7.62
N SER A 38 -25.77 35.32 -7.83
CA SER A 38 -25.18 35.41 -9.18
C SER A 38 -24.91 34.03 -9.75
N PHE A 39 -25.26 33.79 -11.01
CA PHE A 39 -25.12 32.47 -11.63
C PHE A 39 -24.79 32.51 -13.12
N LEU A 40 -24.21 31.41 -13.62
CA LEU A 40 -24.03 31.12 -15.05
C LEU A 40 -24.04 29.62 -15.30
N VAL A 41 -24.25 29.21 -16.56
CA VAL A 41 -24.17 27.81 -17.00
C VAL A 41 -23.07 27.67 -18.04
N ARG A 42 -22.32 26.58 -17.97
CA ARG A 42 -21.26 26.23 -18.92
C ARG A 42 -21.29 24.75 -19.28
N ASP A 43 -20.55 24.37 -20.31
CA ASP A 43 -20.29 22.98 -20.66
C ASP A 43 -19.35 22.33 -19.65
N SER A 44 -19.56 21.05 -19.38
CA SER A 44 -18.73 20.27 -18.47
C SER A 44 -17.40 19.91 -19.13
N GLU A 45 -16.29 20.41 -18.57
CA GLU A 45 -14.92 20.05 -19.01
C GLU A 45 -14.60 18.57 -18.83
N SER A 46 -15.35 17.86 -17.97
CA SER A 46 -15.04 16.49 -17.55
C SER A 46 -15.91 15.42 -18.20
N VAL A 47 -17.08 15.80 -18.76
CA VAL A 47 -18.02 14.88 -19.38
C VAL A 47 -18.73 15.56 -20.53
N ASN A 48 -18.53 14.98 -21.72
CA ASN A 48 -19.09 15.45 -22.97
C ASN A 48 -20.64 15.38 -22.93
N GLY A 49 -21.32 16.44 -23.37
CA GLY A 49 -22.78 16.55 -23.36
C GLY A 49 -23.43 16.85 -22.00
N ALA A 50 -22.64 17.06 -20.94
CA ALA A 50 -23.14 17.50 -19.63
C ALA A 50 -22.89 19.00 -19.39
N TYR A 51 -23.66 19.60 -18.49
CA TYR A 51 -23.53 21.02 -18.14
C TYR A 51 -23.19 21.23 -16.67
N ALA A 52 -22.71 22.43 -16.34
CA ALA A 52 -22.43 22.85 -14.97
C ALA A 52 -23.10 24.21 -14.70
N LEU A 53 -24.01 24.23 -13.73
CA LEU A 53 -24.61 25.44 -13.17
C LEU A 53 -23.72 25.95 -12.03
N CYS A 54 -23.15 27.14 -12.18
CA CYS A 54 -22.28 27.78 -11.20
C CYS A 54 -23.03 28.92 -10.51
N VAL A 55 -23.03 28.96 -9.18
CA VAL A 55 -23.78 29.93 -8.36
C VAL A 55 -22.89 30.51 -7.27
N LEU A 56 -22.83 31.84 -7.14
CA LEU A 56 -22.13 32.52 -6.05
C LEU A 56 -23.03 32.62 -4.82
N PHE A 57 -22.52 32.20 -3.66
CA PHE A 57 -23.15 32.41 -2.36
C PHE A 57 -22.11 32.51 -1.25
N GLN A 58 -22.22 33.49 -0.35
CA GLN A 58 -21.29 33.71 0.76
C GLN A 58 -19.81 33.72 0.32
N LYS A 59 -19.51 34.40 -0.78
CA LYS A 59 -18.17 34.49 -1.41
C LYS A 59 -17.59 33.15 -1.90
N HIS A 60 -18.42 32.10 -2.01
CA HIS A 60 -18.04 30.80 -2.55
C HIS A 60 -18.84 30.49 -3.81
N VAL A 61 -18.18 29.93 -4.83
CA VAL A 61 -18.84 29.47 -6.05
C VAL A 61 -19.21 28.00 -5.89
N HIS A 62 -20.51 27.73 -5.88
CA HIS A 62 -21.09 26.39 -5.83
C HIS A 62 -21.38 25.90 -7.24
N THR A 63 -20.86 24.73 -7.60
CA THR A 63 -21.07 24.13 -8.92
C THR A 63 -21.99 22.90 -8.82
N TYR A 64 -23.11 22.96 -9.53
CA TYR A 64 -24.10 21.90 -9.64
C TYR A 64 -24.01 21.26 -11.01
N ARG A 65 -23.92 19.93 -11.04
CA ARG A 65 -23.78 19.18 -12.28
C ARG A 65 -25.15 18.86 -12.86
N ILE A 66 -25.32 19.13 -14.15
CA ILE A 66 -26.53 18.81 -14.91
C ILE A 66 -26.17 17.67 -15.87
N LEU A 67 -26.81 16.52 -15.68
CA LEU A 67 -26.56 15.32 -16.47
C LEU A 67 -27.78 15.00 -17.35
N PRO A 68 -27.57 14.63 -18.63
CA PRO A 68 -28.60 13.98 -19.42
C PRO A 68 -28.76 12.53 -18.97
N ASP A 69 -29.98 12.02 -18.97
CA ASP A 69 -30.29 10.60 -18.78
C ASP A 69 -30.49 9.85 -20.11
N GLU A 70 -30.84 8.55 -20.04
CA GLU A 70 -31.02 7.67 -21.20
C GLU A 70 -32.12 8.14 -22.17
N GLU A 71 -33.04 8.99 -21.71
CA GLU A 71 -34.13 9.58 -22.50
C GLU A 71 -33.84 11.05 -22.89
N ASN A 72 -32.60 11.52 -22.70
CA ASN A 72 -32.13 12.90 -22.92
C ASN A 72 -32.80 13.98 -22.05
N PHE A 73 -33.39 13.63 -20.89
CA PHE A 73 -33.82 14.65 -19.94
C PHE A 73 -32.65 15.11 -19.08
N LEU A 74 -32.61 16.40 -18.80
CA LEU A 74 -31.61 17.06 -17.97
C LEU A 74 -32.06 17.04 -16.50
N ALA A 75 -31.15 16.71 -15.60
CA ALA A 75 -31.39 16.80 -14.16
C ALA A 75 -30.15 17.30 -13.41
N VAL A 76 -30.37 18.10 -12.36
CA VAL A 76 -29.30 18.45 -11.41
C VAL A 76 -29.00 17.24 -10.52
N GLN A 77 -27.73 16.89 -10.39
CA GLN A 77 -27.29 15.78 -9.56
C GLN A 77 -27.60 16.04 -8.06
N THR A 78 -28.43 15.18 -7.47
CA THR A 78 -28.83 15.22 -6.05
C THR A 78 -28.06 14.20 -5.20
N SER A 79 -28.11 14.34 -3.87
CA SER A 79 -27.59 13.36 -2.91
C SER A 79 -28.40 12.05 -2.94
N GLN A 80 -27.77 10.92 -2.57
CA GLN A 80 -28.42 9.61 -2.56
C GLN A 80 -29.72 9.62 -1.74
N GLY A 81 -30.82 9.15 -2.34
CA GLY A 81 -32.16 9.09 -1.72
C GLY A 81 -33.13 10.21 -2.13
N VAL A 82 -32.69 11.24 -2.87
CA VAL A 82 -33.58 12.33 -3.35
C VAL A 82 -33.89 12.14 -4.83
N GLN A 83 -35.18 12.01 -5.17
CA GLN A 83 -35.67 11.91 -6.55
C GLN A 83 -35.31 13.17 -7.36
N PRO A 84 -34.50 13.07 -8.43
CA PRO A 84 -34.12 14.21 -9.25
C PRO A 84 -35.29 14.68 -10.14
N LYS A 85 -35.47 15.99 -10.25
CA LYS A 85 -36.44 16.59 -11.19
C LYS A 85 -35.85 16.58 -12.61
N ARG A 86 -36.62 16.10 -13.59
CA ARG A 86 -36.22 15.90 -14.99
C ARG A 86 -36.78 17.04 -15.86
N PHE A 87 -35.97 17.62 -16.75
CA PHE A 87 -36.32 18.75 -17.62
C PHE A 87 -35.94 18.45 -19.07
N LYS A 88 -36.64 19.01 -20.06
CA LYS A 88 -36.30 18.77 -21.48
C LYS A 88 -35.25 19.73 -22.00
N THR A 89 -35.18 20.93 -21.42
CA THR A 89 -34.26 21.99 -21.86
C THR A 89 -33.58 22.67 -20.68
N LEU A 90 -32.40 23.27 -20.91
CA LEU A 90 -31.69 24.03 -19.88
C LEU A 90 -32.50 25.25 -19.38
N PRO A 91 -33.20 26.03 -20.24
CA PRO A 91 -34.05 27.11 -19.77
C PRO A 91 -35.18 26.67 -18.81
N GLU A 92 -35.83 25.52 -19.06
CA GLU A 92 -36.84 24.97 -18.15
C GLU A 92 -36.25 24.65 -16.77
N LEU A 93 -35.05 24.06 -16.74
CA LEU A 93 -34.32 23.75 -15.52
C LEU A 93 -34.01 25.03 -14.74
N ILE A 94 -33.45 26.04 -15.41
CA ILE A 94 -33.10 27.32 -14.77
C ILE A 94 -34.36 28.04 -14.26
N GLN A 95 -35.47 28.01 -15.00
CA GLN A 95 -36.72 28.62 -14.60
C GLN A 95 -37.24 28.09 -13.26
N LEU A 96 -37.05 26.79 -12.98
CA LEU A 96 -37.40 26.24 -11.68
C LEU A 96 -36.52 26.81 -10.57
N TYR A 97 -35.20 26.86 -10.78
CA TYR A 97 -34.24 27.28 -9.74
C TYR A 97 -34.19 28.80 -9.50
N LEU A 98 -34.89 29.59 -10.32
CA LEU A 98 -35.25 30.98 -10.00
C LEU A 98 -36.28 31.08 -8.86
N GLN A 99 -37.00 30.00 -8.55
CA GLN A 99 -37.92 29.95 -7.42
C GLN A 99 -37.19 29.60 -6.11
N PRO A 100 -37.62 30.15 -4.96
CA PRO A 100 -37.01 29.85 -3.68
C PRO A 100 -37.17 28.37 -3.26
N SER A 101 -36.24 27.91 -2.42
CA SER A 101 -36.30 26.60 -1.74
C SER A 101 -36.32 25.38 -2.67
N GLN A 102 -35.69 25.45 -3.83
CA GLN A 102 -35.63 24.32 -4.79
C GLN A 102 -34.42 23.38 -4.60
N GLY A 103 -33.66 23.51 -3.51
CA GLY A 103 -32.56 22.60 -3.17
C GLY A 103 -31.16 23.05 -3.58
N LEU A 104 -31.00 24.27 -4.12
CA LEU A 104 -29.70 24.93 -4.25
C LEU A 104 -29.34 25.66 -2.95
N VAL A 105 -28.06 26.02 -2.81
CA VAL A 105 -27.53 26.76 -1.65
C VAL A 105 -28.18 28.13 -1.50
N THR A 106 -28.57 28.74 -2.62
CA THR A 106 -29.37 29.96 -2.70
C THR A 106 -30.19 29.93 -3.99
N THR A 107 -31.29 30.69 -4.01
CA THR A 107 -32.08 30.91 -5.23
C THR A 107 -31.23 31.59 -6.29
N LEU A 108 -31.45 31.25 -7.56
CA LEU A 108 -30.82 31.97 -8.68
C LEU A 108 -31.46 33.36 -8.79
N LEU A 109 -30.65 34.42 -8.76
CA LEU A 109 -31.14 35.81 -8.72
C LEU A 109 -30.61 36.66 -9.86
N LEU A 110 -29.32 36.52 -10.19
CA LEU A 110 -28.62 37.43 -11.10
C LEU A 110 -27.86 36.64 -12.16
N PRO A 111 -28.33 36.58 -13.41
CA PRO A 111 -27.56 35.96 -14.49
C PRO A 111 -26.29 36.77 -14.75
N VAL A 112 -25.14 36.10 -14.87
CA VAL A 112 -23.91 36.71 -15.37
C VAL A 112 -23.90 36.54 -16.89
N GLU A 113 -23.97 37.67 -17.60
CA GLU A 113 -24.07 37.69 -19.06
C GLU A 113 -22.72 37.41 -19.72
N ARG A 114 -22.77 36.77 -20.88
CA ARG A 114 -21.61 36.61 -21.77
C ARG A 114 -21.32 37.94 -22.47
N GLU A 115 -20.10 38.45 -22.36
CA GLU A 115 -19.66 39.60 -23.16
C GLU A 115 -19.59 39.19 -24.64
N GLU A 116 -20.45 39.77 -25.49
CA GLU A 116 -20.38 39.61 -26.93
C GLU A 116 -19.30 40.57 -27.48
N SER A 117 -18.21 40.03 -28.02
CA SER A 117 -17.21 40.80 -28.76
C SER A 117 -17.86 41.37 -30.02
N ALA A 118 -17.96 42.70 -30.08
CA ALA A 118 -18.55 43.46 -31.18
C ALA A 118 -17.66 43.48 -32.44
N GLU A 119 -17.45 42.33 -33.08
CA GLU A 119 -16.92 42.23 -34.45
C GLU A 119 -17.59 41.10 -35.25
N GLU A 120 -18.93 41.03 -35.21
CA GLU A 120 -19.70 40.30 -36.23
C GLU A 120 -20.99 41.07 -36.55
N ARG A 121 -20.90 42.07 -37.44
CA ARG A 121 -22.03 42.62 -38.19
C ARG A 121 -21.54 43.22 -39.52
N ASP A 122 -21.62 42.46 -40.61
CA ASP A 122 -22.38 42.82 -41.83
C ASP A 122 -22.34 41.71 -42.90
N TYR A 123 -23.54 41.31 -43.34
CA TYR A 123 -24.02 40.75 -44.63
C TYR A 123 -23.04 40.08 -45.63
N SER A 124 -23.36 39.07 -46.44
CA SER A 124 -24.55 38.25 -46.69
C SER A 124 -24.28 37.35 -47.91
N ASP A 125 -24.81 36.13 -47.85
CA ASP A 125 -25.31 35.23 -48.92
C ASP A 125 -24.38 34.41 -49.84
N GLY A 126 -24.76 33.14 -50.03
CA GLY A 126 -24.17 32.20 -50.99
C GLY A 126 -24.26 30.70 -50.62
N GLU A 127 -25.48 30.16 -50.66
CA GLU A 127 -25.99 28.77 -50.69
C GLU A 127 -25.08 27.52 -50.84
N ASP A 128 -25.54 26.45 -50.17
CA ASP A 128 -25.64 25.01 -50.51
C ASP A 128 -24.42 24.27 -51.14
N ASP A 129 -24.03 23.06 -50.73
CA ASP A 129 -24.85 21.87 -50.71
C ASP A 129 -24.05 20.67 -50.16
N LYS A 130 -24.73 19.73 -49.50
CA LYS A 130 -24.17 18.45 -49.03
C LYS A 130 -24.45 17.35 -50.07
N PRO A 131 -23.50 16.45 -50.36
CA PRO A 131 -23.84 15.15 -50.94
C PRO A 131 -23.99 14.05 -49.87
N PRO A 132 -24.71 12.95 -50.19
CA PRO A 132 -25.50 12.17 -49.23
C PRO A 132 -24.93 10.79 -48.89
N LEU A 133 -25.47 10.17 -47.83
CA LEU A 133 -25.34 8.74 -47.51
C LEU A 133 -26.40 7.92 -48.27
N PRO A 134 -26.10 6.71 -48.76
CA PRO A 134 -27.10 5.79 -49.31
C PRO A 134 -27.63 4.77 -48.26
N PRO A 135 -28.77 4.09 -48.55
CA PRO A 135 -29.73 3.64 -47.54
C PRO A 135 -29.65 2.14 -47.19
N ARG A 136 -30.38 1.73 -46.14
CA ARG A 136 -30.73 0.33 -45.84
C ARG A 136 -32.22 0.07 -46.09
N SER A 137 -32.54 -1.04 -46.77
CA SER A 137 -33.80 -1.79 -46.62
C SER A 137 -33.64 -3.20 -47.21
N GLY A 138 -34.34 -4.19 -46.64
CA GLY A 138 -34.02 -5.62 -46.79
C GLY A 138 -35.03 -6.50 -47.54
N SER A 139 -34.83 -7.81 -47.32
CA SER A 139 -35.69 -8.98 -47.51
C SER A 139 -35.60 -9.83 -48.79
N CYS A 140 -35.63 -11.16 -48.53
CA CYS A 140 -35.98 -12.34 -49.36
C CYS A 140 -34.98 -12.95 -50.37
N GLY A 141 -34.51 -14.17 -50.03
CA GLY A 141 -34.97 -15.40 -50.70
C GLY A 141 -34.17 -16.00 -51.89
N SER A 142 -33.58 -17.17 -51.64
CA SER A 142 -33.56 -18.38 -52.51
C SER A 142 -32.52 -18.59 -53.63
N SER A 143 -31.83 -19.73 -53.51
CA SER A 143 -31.45 -20.72 -54.56
C SER A 143 -30.28 -20.52 -55.55
N LEU A 144 -29.31 -21.45 -55.40
CA LEU A 144 -28.71 -22.36 -56.40
C LEU A 144 -27.71 -21.87 -57.48
N LEU A 145 -26.62 -22.66 -57.54
CA LEU A 145 -25.74 -23.05 -58.66
C LEU A 145 -24.33 -22.41 -58.79
N SER A 146 -23.38 -23.35 -58.83
CA SER A 146 -21.98 -23.36 -59.32
C SER A 146 -21.74 -22.50 -60.58
N THR A 147 -20.55 -21.98 -60.92
CA THR A 147 -19.24 -22.66 -61.10
C THR A 147 -18.15 -21.59 -61.43
N GLU A 148 -16.88 -21.94 -61.17
CA GLU A 148 -15.62 -21.45 -61.79
C GLU A 148 -14.97 -20.08 -61.45
N ALA A 149 -13.66 -20.17 -61.14
CA ALA A 149 -12.63 -19.13 -60.91
C ALA A 149 -12.18 -18.48 -62.24
N PRO A 150 -11.35 -17.38 -62.33
CA PRO A 150 -10.28 -16.96 -61.42
C PRO A 150 -10.05 -15.42 -61.26
N SER A 151 -8.96 -15.09 -60.54
CA SER A 151 -8.20 -13.82 -60.44
C SER A 151 -8.43 -12.95 -59.19
N GLU A 152 -7.38 -12.89 -58.37
CA GLU A 152 -7.24 -12.10 -57.14
C GLU A 152 -7.06 -10.60 -57.45
N SER A 153 -7.82 -9.74 -56.78
CA SER A 153 -7.39 -8.37 -56.45
C SER A 153 -7.82 -8.05 -55.03
N ALA A 154 -6.84 -7.71 -54.18
CA ALA A 154 -7.02 -7.41 -52.76
C ALA A 154 -7.20 -5.89 -52.52
N PRO A 155 -7.99 -5.46 -51.52
CA PRO A 155 -8.12 -4.05 -51.15
C PRO A 155 -7.12 -3.62 -50.05
N VAL A 156 -6.88 -2.31 -50.02
CA VAL A 156 -5.86 -1.57 -49.26
C VAL A 156 -6.15 -1.54 -47.75
N GLY A 157 -5.15 -1.91 -46.93
CA GLY A 157 -5.17 -1.85 -45.46
C GLY A 157 -3.91 -1.21 -44.86
N ASN A 158 -4.02 -0.73 -43.61
CA ASN A 158 -3.00 -0.03 -42.81
C ASN A 158 -1.58 -0.59 -42.97
N GLY A 159 -0.60 0.26 -43.28
CA GLY A 159 0.77 -0.12 -43.67
C GLY A 159 1.56 -1.03 -42.71
N LEU A 160 1.24 -1.07 -41.42
CA LEU A 160 1.84 -2.01 -40.44
C LEU A 160 1.27 -3.43 -40.53
N SER A 161 -0.01 -3.55 -40.89
CA SER A 161 -0.65 -4.86 -41.13
C SER A 161 -0.10 -5.52 -42.39
N THR A 162 0.24 -4.74 -43.41
CA THR A 162 0.75 -5.22 -44.69
C THR A 162 2.15 -5.83 -44.57
N ILE A 163 3.04 -5.22 -43.77
CA ILE A 163 4.43 -5.70 -43.58
C ILE A 163 4.45 -7.03 -42.80
N SER A 164 3.64 -7.09 -41.74
CA SER A 164 3.49 -8.31 -40.93
C SER A 164 2.93 -9.45 -41.79
N HIS A 165 1.95 -9.14 -42.64
CA HIS A 165 1.35 -10.10 -43.56
C HIS A 165 2.31 -10.55 -44.68
N GLU A 166 3.15 -9.66 -45.21
CA GLU A 166 4.13 -9.95 -46.26
C GLU A 166 5.27 -10.86 -45.76
N TYR A 167 5.75 -10.64 -44.52
CA TYR A 167 6.71 -11.55 -43.88
C TYR A 167 6.08 -12.92 -43.58
N LEU A 168 4.89 -12.94 -42.97
CA LEU A 168 4.23 -14.18 -42.55
C LEU A 168 3.75 -15.04 -43.73
N LYS A 169 3.41 -14.46 -44.88
CA LYS A 169 2.90 -15.20 -46.05
C LYS A 169 3.99 -15.87 -46.89
N GLY A 170 5.26 -15.44 -46.80
CA GLY A 170 6.31 -15.99 -47.68
C GLY A 170 7.73 -16.08 -47.09
N SER A 171 8.16 -15.11 -46.29
CA SER A 171 9.55 -15.04 -45.82
C SER A 171 9.81 -15.74 -44.49
N TYR A 172 8.77 -15.94 -43.67
CA TYR A 172 8.85 -16.62 -42.38
C TYR A 172 9.33 -18.07 -42.51
N ALA A 173 8.82 -18.82 -43.49
CA ALA A 173 9.21 -20.22 -43.69
C ALA A 173 10.70 -20.37 -44.06
N LEU A 174 11.26 -19.41 -44.80
CA LEU A 174 12.66 -19.40 -45.22
C LEU A 174 13.60 -19.10 -44.05
N ASP A 175 13.23 -18.16 -43.18
CA ASP A 175 14.00 -17.87 -41.97
C ASP A 175 13.87 -18.99 -40.92
N LEU A 176 12.71 -19.64 -40.81
CA LEU A 176 12.52 -20.79 -39.93
C LEU A 176 13.40 -21.97 -40.36
N GLU A 177 13.54 -22.21 -41.66
CA GLU A 177 14.43 -23.24 -42.21
C GLU A 177 15.91 -22.87 -42.02
N ALA A 178 16.27 -21.59 -42.20
CA ALA A 178 17.63 -21.11 -41.93
C ALA A 178 18.04 -21.30 -40.46
N VAL A 179 17.13 -21.01 -39.51
CA VAL A 179 17.37 -21.23 -38.07
C VAL A 179 17.50 -22.72 -37.74
N LYS A 180 16.67 -23.58 -38.36
CA LYS A 180 16.80 -25.05 -38.22
C LYS A 180 18.14 -25.57 -38.74
N GLN A 181 18.73 -24.91 -39.73
CA GLN A 181 20.05 -25.21 -40.26
C GLN A 181 21.19 -24.50 -39.50
N GLY A 182 20.90 -23.86 -38.37
CA GLY A 182 21.90 -23.28 -37.45
C GLY A 182 22.24 -21.81 -37.71
N ALA A 183 21.46 -21.09 -38.53
CA ALA A 183 21.66 -19.65 -38.72
C ALA A 183 21.31 -18.86 -37.45
N SER A 184 22.22 -17.98 -37.04
CA SER A 184 22.06 -17.09 -35.87
C SER A 184 21.33 -15.77 -36.20
N SER A 185 20.85 -15.60 -37.42
CA SER A 185 20.15 -14.40 -37.87
C SER A 185 18.95 -14.72 -38.75
N LEU A 186 18.02 -13.77 -38.88
CA LEU A 186 16.79 -13.87 -39.68
C LEU A 186 16.92 -12.99 -40.94
N PRO A 187 17.64 -13.43 -41.98
CA PRO A 187 18.00 -12.60 -43.12
C PRO A 187 16.80 -12.08 -43.91
N HIS A 188 15.70 -12.84 -44.00
CA HIS A 188 14.53 -12.42 -44.78
C HIS A 188 13.67 -11.41 -44.01
N LEU A 189 13.52 -11.58 -42.70
CA LEU A 189 12.90 -10.58 -41.83
C LEU A 189 13.66 -9.26 -41.91
N ASN A 190 14.99 -9.32 -41.82
CA ASN A 190 15.83 -8.14 -41.88
C ASN A 190 15.71 -7.43 -43.25
N LYS A 191 15.69 -8.18 -44.35
CA LYS A 191 15.46 -7.65 -45.70
C LYS A 191 14.10 -6.96 -45.83
N THR A 192 13.03 -7.54 -45.27
CA THR A 192 11.67 -6.98 -45.29
C THR A 192 11.57 -5.70 -44.45
N LEU A 193 12.23 -5.67 -43.30
CA LEU A 193 12.32 -4.47 -42.46
C LEU A 193 13.10 -3.35 -43.15
N VAL A 194 14.23 -3.65 -43.78
CA VAL A 194 15.04 -2.67 -44.52
C VAL A 194 14.26 -2.09 -45.71
N SER A 195 13.56 -2.93 -46.48
CA SER A 195 12.70 -2.47 -47.59
C SER A 195 11.59 -1.54 -47.11
N SER A 196 10.96 -1.89 -45.98
CA SER A 196 9.90 -1.09 -45.38
C SER A 196 10.41 0.25 -44.85
N CYS A 197 11.61 0.28 -44.26
CA CYS A 197 12.24 1.51 -43.81
C CYS A 197 12.62 2.42 -45.00
N LYS A 198 13.09 1.87 -46.13
CA LYS A 198 13.36 2.66 -47.35
C LYS A 198 12.09 3.30 -47.91
N ARG A 199 10.97 2.56 -47.88
CA ARG A 199 9.67 3.06 -48.34
C ARG A 199 9.14 4.17 -47.43
N LEU A 200 9.29 4.02 -46.11
CA LEU A 200 8.96 5.06 -45.14
C LEU A 200 9.84 6.31 -45.32
N HIS A 201 11.14 6.12 -45.56
CA HIS A 201 12.08 7.21 -45.85
C HIS A 201 11.65 8.00 -47.10
N GLY A 202 11.25 7.32 -48.16
CA GLY A 202 10.72 7.97 -49.37
C GLY A 202 9.42 8.74 -49.15
N GLU A 203 8.56 8.32 -48.22
CA GLU A 203 7.36 9.09 -47.84
C GLU A 203 7.72 10.33 -47.00
N VAL A 204 8.69 10.20 -46.09
CA VAL A 204 9.22 11.34 -45.32
C VAL A 204 9.87 12.38 -46.25
N ASP A 205 10.65 11.95 -47.24
CA ASP A 205 11.26 12.84 -48.23
C ASP A 205 10.22 13.57 -49.09
N LYS A 206 9.13 12.90 -49.49
CA LYS A 206 8.02 13.55 -50.21
C LYS A 206 7.33 14.60 -49.36
N VAL A 207 7.12 14.33 -48.07
CA VAL A 207 6.52 15.28 -47.12
C VAL A 207 7.45 16.48 -46.92
N LEU A 208 8.76 16.25 -46.77
CA LEU A 208 9.76 17.31 -46.65
C LEU A 208 9.85 18.16 -47.92
N SER A 209 9.83 17.54 -49.10
CA SER A 209 9.80 18.26 -50.38
C SER A 209 8.52 19.07 -50.56
N GLY A 210 7.36 18.55 -50.13
CA GLY A 210 6.09 19.30 -50.11
C GLY A 210 6.12 20.51 -49.17
N LEU A 211 6.75 20.38 -48.00
CA LEU A 211 6.97 21.49 -47.07
C LEU A 211 7.94 22.54 -47.62
N GLU A 212 8.96 22.12 -48.37
CA GLU A 212 9.93 23.00 -49.02
C GLU A 212 9.33 23.77 -50.21
N ILE A 213 8.41 23.14 -50.96
CA ILE A 213 7.61 23.80 -51.99
C ILE A 213 6.66 24.83 -51.37
N LEU A 214 5.97 24.47 -50.27
CA LEU A 214 5.14 25.41 -49.51
C LEU A 214 5.95 26.63 -49.06
N SER A 215 7.15 26.40 -48.51
CA SER A 215 8.08 27.48 -48.13
C SER A 215 8.42 28.41 -49.31
N LYS A 216 8.68 27.87 -50.51
CA LYS A 216 9.01 28.65 -51.71
C LYS A 216 7.81 29.42 -52.31
N VAL A 217 6.60 28.88 -52.17
CA VAL A 217 5.36 29.56 -52.61
C VAL A 217 5.07 30.78 -51.74
N PHE A 218 5.31 30.68 -50.43
CA PHE A 218 5.22 31.81 -49.51
C PHE A 218 6.31 32.87 -49.73
N ASP A 219 7.49 32.48 -50.27
CA ASP A 219 8.56 33.41 -50.65
C ASP A 219 8.33 34.13 -52.00
N GLN A 220 7.60 33.54 -52.96
CA GLN A 220 7.37 34.17 -54.28
C GLN A 220 6.14 35.10 -54.32
N GLN A 221 5.12 34.86 -53.49
CA GLN A 221 3.93 35.72 -53.44
C GLN A 221 4.09 36.98 -52.59
N SER A 222 5.15 37.06 -51.79
CA SER A 222 5.43 38.19 -50.92
C SER A 222 6.04 39.40 -51.66
N ALA A 223 6.81 39.21 -52.74
CA ALA A 223 7.52 40.34 -53.37
C ALA A 223 6.64 41.35 -54.13
N SER A 224 5.54 40.91 -54.77
CA SER A 224 4.72 41.79 -55.63
C SER A 224 3.57 42.50 -54.91
N MET A 225 3.02 41.89 -53.85
CA MET A 225 1.99 42.53 -53.01
C MET A 225 2.57 43.48 -51.95
N LEU A 226 3.78 43.21 -51.42
CA LEU A 226 4.41 44.06 -50.40
C LEU A 226 4.73 45.47 -50.90
N SER A 227 5.07 45.63 -52.18
CA SER A 227 5.47 46.95 -52.72
C SER A 227 4.31 47.95 -52.81
N ARG A 228 3.04 47.50 -52.88
CA ARG A 228 1.87 48.41 -52.89
C ARG A 228 1.34 48.74 -51.49
N MET A 229 1.68 47.95 -50.48
CA MET A 229 1.14 48.12 -49.12
C MET A 229 2.07 48.95 -48.22
N ILE A 230 3.36 49.06 -48.55
CA ILE A 230 4.36 49.80 -47.75
C ILE A 230 4.22 51.33 -47.82
N GLN A 231 3.37 51.89 -48.69
CA GLN A 231 3.22 53.34 -48.79
C GLN A 231 2.16 53.98 -47.88
N GLN A 232 1.37 53.20 -47.15
CA GLN A 232 0.46 53.76 -46.15
C GLN A 232 0.44 52.93 -44.87
N SER A 233 0.85 53.59 -43.80
CA SER A 233 0.89 53.16 -42.39
C SER A 233 2.09 52.30 -41.96
N VAL A 234 3.13 53.03 -41.54
CA VAL A 234 4.19 52.61 -40.64
C VAL A 234 3.59 52.41 -39.25
N SER A 235 3.58 51.16 -38.76
CA SER A 235 3.62 50.78 -37.33
C SER A 235 3.57 49.24 -37.24
N GLN A 236 4.72 48.57 -37.10
CA GLN A 236 4.79 47.10 -37.09
C GLN A 236 5.26 46.56 -35.74
N GLY A 237 4.40 45.72 -35.14
CA GLY A 237 4.75 44.67 -34.17
C GLY A 237 4.56 43.27 -34.76
N GLY A 238 4.68 43.11 -36.08
CA GLY A 238 4.43 41.87 -36.82
C GLY A 238 5.61 40.92 -36.98
N ASP A 239 6.84 41.32 -36.64
CA ASP A 239 8.04 40.49 -36.85
C ASP A 239 8.14 39.29 -35.89
N GLN A 240 7.52 39.35 -34.71
CA GLN A 240 7.73 38.32 -33.66
C GLN A 240 7.00 36.99 -33.93
N GLU A 241 5.83 37.00 -34.57
CA GLU A 241 5.05 35.78 -34.80
C GLU A 241 5.65 34.91 -35.91
N LEU A 242 6.22 35.54 -36.94
CA LEU A 242 6.87 34.85 -38.04
C LEU A 242 8.19 34.22 -37.59
N GLU A 243 9.00 34.93 -36.80
CA GLU A 243 10.20 34.36 -36.15
C GLU A 243 9.84 33.20 -35.21
N HIS A 244 8.72 33.28 -34.50
CA HIS A 244 8.26 32.22 -33.60
C HIS A 244 7.83 30.96 -34.37
N LEU A 245 7.19 31.11 -35.53
CA LEU A 245 6.79 29.99 -36.38
C LEU A 245 8.01 29.31 -37.03
N VAL A 246 8.96 30.10 -37.53
CA VAL A 246 10.23 29.59 -38.10
C VAL A 246 11.05 28.84 -37.02
N THR A 247 11.07 29.36 -35.79
CA THR A 247 11.72 28.70 -34.66
C THR A 247 11.06 27.35 -34.31
N LYS A 248 9.73 27.27 -34.32
CA LYS A 248 9.00 26.01 -34.09
C LYS A 248 9.25 24.98 -35.19
N LEU A 249 9.31 25.41 -36.45
CA LEU A 249 9.65 24.54 -37.58
C LEU A 249 11.10 24.02 -37.48
N SER A 250 12.04 24.85 -37.05
CA SER A 250 13.43 24.43 -36.81
C SER A 250 13.53 23.40 -35.68
N ILE A 251 12.84 23.61 -34.56
CA ILE A 251 12.80 22.65 -33.43
C ILE A 251 12.23 21.30 -33.87
N LEU A 252 11.19 21.31 -34.71
CA LEU A 252 10.59 20.09 -35.23
C LEU A 252 11.54 19.32 -36.17
N LYS A 253 12.26 20.04 -37.03
CA LYS A 253 13.29 19.48 -37.91
C LYS A 253 14.42 18.83 -37.09
N ASP A 254 14.91 19.50 -36.06
CA ASP A 254 15.97 18.98 -35.20
C ASP A 254 15.52 17.75 -34.39
N LEU A 255 14.26 17.73 -33.95
CA LEU A 255 13.67 16.58 -33.26
C LEU A 255 13.60 15.36 -34.19
N LEU A 256 13.17 15.54 -35.44
CA LEU A 256 13.10 14.46 -36.43
C LEU A 256 14.48 13.89 -36.76
N SER A 257 15.49 14.73 -37.01
CA SER A 257 16.88 14.27 -37.23
C SER A 257 17.53 13.66 -35.98
N SER A 258 17.07 14.00 -34.78
CA SER A 258 17.51 13.36 -33.52
C SER A 258 16.92 11.95 -33.37
N ILE A 259 15.65 11.77 -33.72
CA ILE A 259 14.98 10.46 -33.73
C ILE A 259 15.62 9.56 -34.80
N GLU A 260 15.91 10.09 -35.98
CA GLU A 260 16.61 9.38 -37.06
C GLU A 260 17.96 8.83 -36.59
N ARG A 261 18.82 9.68 -36.01
CA ARG A 261 20.13 9.24 -35.47
C ARG A 261 20.02 8.20 -34.38
N LYS A 262 19.02 8.32 -33.49
CA LYS A 262 18.80 7.35 -32.41
C LYS A 262 18.33 6.00 -32.94
N ALA A 263 17.44 5.99 -33.94
CA ALA A 263 16.99 4.77 -34.60
C ALA A 263 18.14 4.08 -35.35
N LEU A 264 18.97 4.86 -36.06
CA LEU A 264 20.11 4.35 -36.82
C LEU A 264 21.20 3.77 -35.90
N LYS A 265 21.44 4.40 -34.76
CA LYS A 265 22.34 3.87 -33.72
C LYS A 265 21.82 2.58 -33.08
N ALA A 266 20.53 2.51 -32.75
CA ALA A 266 19.93 1.29 -32.19
C ALA A 266 20.00 0.10 -33.17
N LEU A 267 19.86 0.36 -34.48
CA LEU A 267 19.99 -0.65 -35.53
C LEU A 267 21.45 -1.10 -35.74
N GLN A 268 22.41 -0.19 -35.61
CA GLN A 268 23.84 -0.52 -35.65
C GLN A 268 24.27 -1.34 -34.41
N ASP A 269 23.78 -0.99 -33.22
CA ASP A 269 24.06 -1.71 -31.97
C ASP A 269 23.48 -3.15 -32.03
N MET A 270 22.34 -3.34 -32.70
CA MET A 270 21.77 -4.68 -32.97
C MET A 270 22.54 -5.49 -34.01
N SER A 271 23.33 -4.86 -34.89
CA SER A 271 24.16 -5.56 -35.88
C SER A 271 25.51 -6.03 -35.33
N VAL A 272 25.96 -5.50 -34.18
CA VAL A 272 27.30 -5.78 -33.62
C VAL A 272 27.26 -6.78 -32.45
N ALA A 273 26.09 -7.02 -31.86
CA ALA A 273 25.93 -7.97 -30.76
C ALA A 273 25.88 -9.43 -31.26
N VAL A 274 27.05 -10.06 -31.41
CA VAL A 274 27.19 -11.52 -31.37
C VAL A 274 27.36 -11.92 -29.90
N PRO A 275 26.40 -12.57 -29.23
CA PRO A 275 26.64 -13.13 -27.91
C PRO A 275 27.36 -14.47 -28.09
N SER A 276 28.57 -14.56 -27.57
CA SER A 276 29.21 -15.85 -27.28
C SER A 276 28.34 -16.61 -26.28
N ILE A 277 27.93 -17.82 -26.65
CA ILE A 277 27.17 -18.75 -25.79
C ILE A 277 28.01 -19.09 -24.55
N PRO A 278 27.56 -18.81 -23.30
CA PRO A 278 28.21 -19.37 -22.13
C PRO A 278 27.80 -20.84 -21.99
N SER A 279 28.80 -21.70 -22.00
CA SER A 279 28.72 -23.07 -21.53
C SER A 279 28.24 -23.12 -20.07
N GLN A 280 27.28 -24.01 -19.81
CA GLN A 280 26.92 -24.62 -18.52
C GLN A 280 26.93 -23.71 -17.28
N LEU A 281 25.74 -23.23 -16.91
CA LEU A 281 25.44 -22.60 -15.62
C LEU A 281 25.75 -23.54 -14.45
N SER A 282 26.84 -23.25 -13.75
CA SER A 282 27.00 -23.57 -12.33
C SER A 282 26.39 -22.43 -11.49
N PRO A 283 25.86 -22.70 -10.28
CA PRO A 283 25.21 -21.66 -9.48
C PRO A 283 26.25 -20.63 -9.04
N ARG A 284 26.06 -19.37 -9.45
CA ARG A 284 26.87 -18.24 -8.97
C ARG A 284 26.54 -18.02 -7.49
N HIS A 285 27.48 -18.37 -6.62
CA HIS A 285 27.39 -18.10 -5.19
C HIS A 285 27.36 -16.59 -4.93
N SER A 286 26.38 -16.12 -4.15
CA SER A 286 26.39 -14.80 -3.50
C SER A 286 27.70 -14.59 -2.75
N LYS A 287 28.23 -13.35 -2.68
CA LYS A 287 29.38 -13.04 -1.81
C LYS A 287 29.17 -13.64 -0.42
N ALA A 288 30.10 -14.49 -0.02
CA ALA A 288 30.14 -15.10 1.31
C ALA A 288 30.08 -14.01 2.39
N ILE A 289 29.18 -14.17 3.36
CA ILE A 289 29.09 -13.22 4.48
C ILE A 289 30.40 -13.35 5.29
N PRO A 290 31.18 -12.26 5.45
CA PRO A 290 32.43 -12.33 6.18
C PRO A 290 32.18 -12.66 7.65
N VAL A 291 33.11 -13.39 8.28
CA VAL A 291 33.05 -13.72 9.71
C VAL A 291 32.99 -12.44 10.54
N GLN A 292 31.97 -12.31 11.38
CA GLN A 292 31.76 -11.11 12.20
C GLN A 292 32.12 -11.38 13.65
N ALA A 293 32.94 -10.51 14.24
CA ALA A 293 33.40 -10.61 15.62
C ALA A 293 32.81 -9.52 16.52
N PHE A 294 32.35 -9.93 17.71
CA PHE A 294 31.72 -9.07 18.71
C PHE A 294 32.51 -9.12 20.01
N GLU A 295 33.04 -7.97 20.47
CA GLU A 295 33.60 -7.87 21.81
C GLU A 295 32.48 -7.77 22.85
N VAL A 296 32.49 -8.70 23.81
CA VAL A 296 31.47 -8.81 24.86
C VAL A 296 32.09 -9.02 26.24
N LYS A 297 31.31 -8.74 27.28
CA LYS A 297 31.65 -9.08 28.67
C LYS A 297 30.83 -10.29 29.10
N LEU A 298 31.45 -11.28 29.74
CA LEU A 298 30.71 -12.38 30.35
C LEU A 298 30.16 -11.91 31.70
N ASP A 299 28.85 -12.05 31.89
CA ASP A 299 28.18 -11.78 33.16
C ASP A 299 28.27 -13.03 34.04
N VAL A 300 29.10 -12.96 35.09
CA VAL A 300 29.38 -14.09 35.97
C VAL A 300 28.54 -13.92 37.24
N TYR A 301 27.67 -14.89 37.52
CA TYR A 301 26.88 -14.90 38.76
C TYR A 301 27.76 -15.01 40.01
N LEU A 302 27.25 -14.47 41.11
CA LEU A 302 27.95 -14.23 42.38
C LEU A 302 28.64 -15.46 43.02
N ALA A 303 28.33 -16.69 42.58
CA ALA A 303 28.86 -17.93 43.14
C ALA A 303 30.31 -18.26 42.73
N ASP A 304 30.80 -17.72 41.61
CA ASP A 304 32.18 -17.97 41.11
C ASP A 304 33.20 -16.90 41.58
N LEU A 305 32.80 -16.00 42.48
CA LEU A 305 33.58 -14.82 42.90
C LEU A 305 34.72 -15.08 43.91
N THR A 306 35.13 -16.33 44.15
CA THR A 306 36.32 -16.59 44.99
C THR A 306 37.65 -16.17 44.33
N LYS A 307 37.62 -15.64 43.09
CA LYS A 307 38.75 -14.96 42.44
C LYS A 307 38.36 -13.56 41.91
N ILE A 308 38.42 -12.58 42.80
CA ILE A 308 38.71 -11.14 42.58
C ILE A 308 38.38 -10.58 41.17
N GLY A 309 37.18 -10.01 41.01
CA GLY A 309 36.99 -8.63 40.53
C GLY A 309 37.45 -8.21 39.12
N LYS A 310 37.52 -9.09 38.12
CA LYS A 310 37.84 -8.67 36.72
C LYS A 310 36.80 -9.16 35.73
N SER A 311 36.05 -8.22 35.13
CA SER A 311 35.20 -8.45 33.95
C SER A 311 36.02 -9.14 32.85
N GLN A 312 35.72 -10.41 32.55
CA GLN A 312 36.42 -11.17 31.52
C GLN A 312 35.89 -10.77 30.13
N LYS A 313 36.75 -10.13 29.33
CA LYS A 313 36.44 -9.79 27.93
C LYS A 313 36.49 -11.06 27.08
N HIS A 314 35.44 -11.27 26.30
CA HIS A 314 35.33 -12.35 25.32
C HIS A 314 35.11 -11.76 23.93
N THR A 315 35.45 -12.54 22.91
CA THR A 315 35.12 -12.27 21.52
C THR A 315 34.21 -13.38 21.01
N LEU A 316 33.03 -13.02 20.51
CA LEU A 316 32.10 -13.94 19.84
C LEU A 316 32.24 -13.75 18.33
N SER A 317 32.68 -14.76 17.61
CA SER A 317 32.82 -14.71 16.15
C SER A 317 31.79 -15.62 15.48
N VAL A 318 30.92 -15.05 14.66
CA VAL A 318 29.89 -15.78 13.90
C VAL A 318 30.37 -16.01 12.48
N ASP A 319 30.51 -17.28 12.11
CA ASP A 319 30.77 -17.76 10.76
C ASP A 319 29.48 -18.32 10.17
N VAL A 320 28.74 -17.47 9.45
CA VAL A 320 27.46 -17.83 8.82
C VAL A 320 27.65 -18.89 7.74
N GLU A 321 28.74 -18.79 6.97
CA GLU A 321 29.04 -19.70 5.87
C GLU A 321 29.51 -21.06 6.38
N GLY A 322 30.34 -21.09 7.42
CA GLY A 322 30.85 -22.31 8.04
C GLY A 322 29.95 -22.92 9.12
N GLY A 323 28.87 -22.26 9.51
CA GLY A 323 27.87 -22.79 10.45
C GLY A 323 28.36 -22.85 11.90
N LYS A 324 29.26 -21.93 12.29
CA LYS A 324 30.01 -21.99 13.56
C LYS A 324 29.99 -20.66 14.31
N LEU A 325 29.84 -20.75 15.63
CA LEU A 325 30.09 -19.68 16.59
C LEU A 325 31.36 -19.99 17.38
N VAL A 326 32.36 -19.12 17.30
CA VAL A 326 33.60 -19.24 18.10
C VAL A 326 33.53 -18.27 19.27
N VAL A 327 33.73 -18.78 20.49
CA VAL A 327 33.78 -18.01 21.73
C VAL A 327 35.22 -18.01 22.23
N MET A 328 35.90 -16.88 22.12
CA MET A 328 37.30 -16.72 22.53
C MET A 328 37.41 -15.92 23.82
N LYS A 329 38.24 -16.38 24.76
CA LYS A 329 38.59 -15.67 25.99
C LYS A 329 39.96 -15.03 25.87
N LYS A 330 40.04 -13.69 25.94
CA LYS A 330 41.33 -12.99 25.99
C LYS A 330 41.95 -13.14 27.39
N MET A 331 43.00 -13.96 27.52
CA MET A 331 43.85 -14.02 28.72
C MET A 331 45.07 -13.09 28.58
N LYS A 332 45.60 -12.62 29.72
CA LYS A 332 46.72 -11.67 29.77
C LYS A 332 48.08 -12.29 29.40
N ASP A 333 48.21 -13.61 29.51
CA ASP A 333 49.43 -14.36 29.19
C ASP A 333 49.15 -15.32 28.02
N SER A 334 49.38 -14.86 26.79
CA SER A 334 49.62 -15.59 25.51
C SER A 334 48.82 -16.87 25.14
N GLN A 335 47.92 -17.37 25.97
CA GLN A 335 47.21 -18.63 25.80
C GLN A 335 45.72 -18.31 25.65
N GLU A 336 45.24 -18.36 24.41
CA GLU A 336 43.85 -18.12 24.06
C GLU A 336 43.04 -19.41 24.26
N ASP A 337 42.06 -19.39 25.16
CA ASP A 337 41.09 -20.47 25.31
C ASP A 337 39.89 -20.16 24.40
N TRP A 338 39.58 -21.04 23.46
CA TRP A 338 38.51 -20.88 22.49
C TRP A 338 37.60 -22.10 22.45
N ALA A 339 36.29 -21.86 22.41
CA ALA A 339 35.28 -22.89 22.25
C ALA A 339 34.48 -22.64 20.98
N THR A 340 34.32 -23.66 20.14
CA THR A 340 33.53 -23.59 18.91
C THR A 340 32.24 -24.38 19.06
N PHE A 341 31.13 -23.73 18.75
CA PHE A 341 29.79 -24.29 18.77
C PHE A 341 29.24 -24.29 17.35
N THR A 342 28.81 -25.45 16.87
CA THR A 342 28.09 -25.57 15.60
C THR A 342 26.64 -25.11 15.77
N HIS A 343 25.99 -24.74 14.66
CA HIS A 343 24.63 -24.20 14.65
C HIS A 343 23.59 -25.05 15.41
N ASP A 344 23.72 -26.38 15.39
CA ASP A 344 22.87 -27.37 16.06
C ASP A 344 23.05 -27.38 17.59
N LYS A 345 24.23 -26.97 18.08
CA LYS A 345 24.53 -26.92 19.52
C LYS A 345 24.01 -25.65 20.20
N ILE A 346 23.49 -24.67 19.45
CA ILE A 346 22.92 -23.43 20.00
C ILE A 346 21.41 -23.63 20.13
N ARG A 347 20.93 -23.84 21.36
CA ARG A 347 19.53 -24.21 21.62
C ARG A 347 18.62 -23.01 21.85
N GLN A 348 19.11 -21.99 22.55
CA GLN A 348 18.29 -20.83 22.93
C GLN A 348 19.12 -19.54 23.02
N LEU A 349 18.48 -18.43 22.63
CA LEU A 349 18.90 -17.05 22.82
C LEU A 349 17.89 -16.38 23.77
N ILE A 350 18.36 -15.87 24.90
CA ILE A 350 17.52 -15.29 25.94
C ILE A 350 17.84 -13.79 26.02
N LYS A 351 16.95 -12.96 25.48
CA LYS A 351 17.08 -11.50 25.51
C LYS A 351 16.62 -10.97 26.88
N SER A 352 17.41 -10.10 27.50
CA SER A 352 17.02 -9.45 28.76
C SER A 352 16.15 -8.23 28.49
N GLN A 353 14.99 -8.13 29.15
CA GLN A 353 14.18 -6.89 29.12
C GLN A 353 14.84 -5.75 29.90
N ARG A 354 15.41 -6.06 31.07
CA ARG A 354 16.02 -5.06 31.97
C ARG A 354 17.31 -4.47 31.42
N MET A 355 18.10 -5.28 30.72
CA MET A 355 19.36 -4.86 30.11
C MET A 355 19.34 -5.21 28.62
N PRO A 356 18.90 -4.30 27.73
CA PRO A 356 18.73 -4.57 26.29
C PRO A 356 19.99 -5.05 25.55
N SER A 357 21.17 -4.79 26.11
CA SER A 357 22.47 -5.26 25.60
C SER A 357 22.88 -6.65 26.12
N LYS A 358 22.15 -7.26 27.05
CA LYS A 358 22.44 -8.58 27.62
C LYS A 358 21.71 -9.69 26.86
N LEU A 359 22.44 -10.76 26.56
CA LEU A 359 21.95 -11.96 25.88
C LEU A 359 22.48 -13.22 26.59
N GLY A 360 21.56 -14.07 27.06
CA GLY A 360 21.88 -15.44 27.44
C GLY A 360 21.94 -16.34 26.22
N ILE A 361 22.97 -17.17 26.10
CA ILE A 361 23.07 -18.21 25.08
C ILE A 361 23.10 -19.56 25.78
N VAL A 362 22.18 -20.44 25.40
CA VAL A 362 22.09 -21.80 25.90
C VAL A 362 22.70 -22.74 24.87
N PHE A 363 23.80 -23.36 25.27
CA PHE A 363 24.55 -24.35 24.48
C PHE A 363 24.23 -25.76 24.93
N GLU A 364 24.18 -26.70 24.00
CA GLU A 364 24.13 -28.13 24.29
C GLU A 364 25.55 -28.67 24.53
N LYS A 365 25.75 -29.37 25.65
CA LYS A 365 27.06 -29.93 26.04
C LYS A 365 27.09 -31.46 25.88
N GLU A 366 26.08 -32.16 26.40
CA GLU A 366 25.84 -33.61 26.32
C GLU A 366 24.32 -33.85 26.15
N LYS A 367 23.86 -35.05 25.73
CA LYS A 367 22.42 -35.37 25.65
C LYS A 367 21.75 -35.03 26.99
N ASP A 368 20.79 -34.11 26.96
CA ASP A 368 20.03 -33.55 28.10
C ASP A 368 20.77 -32.65 29.11
N ARG A 369 22.01 -32.21 28.82
CA ARG A 369 22.70 -31.18 29.64
C ARG A 369 22.99 -29.92 28.83
N SER A 370 22.41 -28.80 29.28
CA SER A 370 22.61 -27.48 28.70
C SER A 370 23.55 -26.61 29.55
N GLN A 371 24.28 -25.70 28.90
CA GLN A 371 25.10 -24.68 29.54
C GLN A 371 24.61 -23.30 29.08
N ARG A 372 24.16 -22.48 30.03
CA ARG A 372 23.85 -21.07 29.78
C ARG A 372 25.07 -20.19 30.01
N LYS A 373 25.34 -19.28 29.08
CA LYS A 373 26.33 -18.20 29.24
C LYS A 373 25.68 -16.86 28.93
N ASP A 374 25.77 -15.92 29.85
CA ASP A 374 25.21 -14.57 29.70
C ASP A 374 26.29 -13.60 29.22
N PHE A 375 26.06 -12.94 28.08
CA PHE A 375 26.97 -11.98 27.48
C PHE A 375 26.36 -10.58 27.43
N ILE A 376 27.16 -9.57 27.76
CA ILE A 376 26.79 -8.15 27.67
C ILE A 376 27.53 -7.54 26.47
N PHE A 377 26.76 -7.11 25.49
CA PHE A 377 27.24 -6.45 24.27
C PHE A 377 27.48 -4.96 24.51
N ALA A 378 28.24 -4.33 23.60
CA ALA A 378 28.46 -2.89 23.63
C ALA A 378 27.16 -2.06 23.54
N SER A 379 26.15 -2.58 22.83
CA SER A 379 24.83 -1.94 22.70
C SER A 379 23.74 -2.98 22.38
N ALA A 380 22.49 -2.59 22.58
CA ALA A 380 21.33 -3.39 22.14
C ALA A 380 21.34 -3.64 20.63
N LYS A 381 21.80 -2.65 19.85
CA LYS A 381 21.95 -2.73 18.39
C LYS A 381 22.96 -3.82 17.97
N LYS A 382 24.14 -3.86 18.60
CA LYS A 382 25.13 -4.93 18.35
C LYS A 382 24.63 -6.30 18.78
N ARG A 383 23.84 -6.37 19.84
CA ARG A 383 23.21 -7.60 20.33
C ARG A 383 22.14 -8.11 19.36
N GLU A 384 21.31 -7.25 18.77
CA GLU A 384 20.40 -7.65 17.69
C GLU A 384 21.15 -8.12 16.44
N ALA A 385 22.21 -7.41 16.03
CA ALA A 385 23.02 -7.79 14.89
C ALA A 385 23.60 -9.20 15.04
N PHE A 386 24.10 -9.52 16.25
CA PHE A 386 24.57 -10.86 16.58
C PHE A 386 23.46 -11.92 16.51
N CYS A 387 22.27 -11.63 17.04
CA CYS A 387 21.12 -12.53 16.96
C CYS A 387 20.74 -12.83 15.50
N GLN A 388 20.67 -11.80 14.65
CA GLN A 388 20.33 -11.93 13.23
C GLN A 388 21.35 -12.81 12.48
N LEU A 389 22.65 -12.63 12.74
CA LEU A 389 23.69 -13.47 12.12
C LEU A 389 23.60 -14.93 12.58
N LEU A 390 23.33 -15.18 13.86
CA LEU A 390 23.12 -16.55 14.36
C LEU A 390 21.86 -17.19 13.77
N GLN A 391 20.77 -16.43 13.63
CA GLN A 391 19.55 -16.92 12.97
C GLN A 391 19.84 -17.26 11.51
N LEU A 392 20.52 -16.38 10.77
CA LEU A 392 20.89 -16.63 9.38
C LEU A 392 21.80 -17.86 9.24
N MET A 393 22.77 -18.01 10.14
CA MET A 393 23.62 -19.21 10.23
C MET A 393 22.78 -20.46 10.46
N LYS A 394 21.83 -20.45 11.40
CA LYS A 394 20.96 -21.62 11.63
C LYS A 394 20.07 -21.90 10.41
N ASN A 395 19.47 -20.88 9.79
CA ASN A 395 18.62 -21.05 8.60
C ASN A 395 19.40 -21.71 7.45
N LYS A 396 20.65 -21.29 7.25
CA LYS A 396 21.51 -21.79 6.18
C LYS A 396 21.96 -23.25 6.39
N HIS A 397 22.16 -23.66 7.65
CA HIS A 397 22.74 -24.96 7.99
C HIS A 397 21.73 -25.98 8.54
N SER A 398 20.48 -25.60 8.81
CA SER A 398 19.45 -26.49 9.37
C SER A 398 18.96 -27.60 8.44
N ASN A 399 19.41 -27.63 7.17
CA ASN A 399 18.98 -28.57 6.13
C ASN A 399 17.46 -28.63 5.94
N GLN A 400 16.77 -27.50 6.12
CA GLN A 400 15.32 -27.44 5.95
C GLN A 400 14.95 -26.96 4.55
N ASP A 401 14.01 -27.68 3.92
CA ASP A 401 13.55 -27.39 2.55
C ASP A 401 12.79 -26.06 2.45
N GLU A 402 12.15 -25.65 3.54
CA GLU A 402 11.34 -24.44 3.62
C GLU A 402 11.75 -23.55 4.81
N PRO A 403 11.74 -22.21 4.63
CA PRO A 403 12.04 -21.28 5.70
C PRO A 403 10.90 -21.25 6.71
N ASP A 404 11.24 -21.17 8.00
CA ASP A 404 10.28 -20.93 9.10
C ASP A 404 10.21 -19.43 9.48
N MET A 405 11.10 -18.60 8.91
CA MET A 405 11.14 -17.15 9.07
C MET A 405 11.66 -16.49 7.79
N ILE A 406 11.15 -15.29 7.51
CA ILE A 406 11.63 -14.43 6.43
C ILE A 406 11.84 -13.00 6.93
N SER A 407 12.66 -12.24 6.20
CA SER A 407 12.83 -10.81 6.41
C SER A 407 12.07 -10.00 5.36
N VAL A 408 11.25 -9.05 5.82
CA VAL A 408 10.41 -8.18 4.98
C VAL A 408 10.83 -6.72 5.15
N PHE A 409 11.21 -6.05 4.08
CA PHE A 409 11.42 -4.61 4.02
C PHE A 409 10.16 -3.90 3.55
N ILE A 410 9.82 -2.78 4.20
CA ILE A 410 8.76 -1.87 3.79
C ILE A 410 9.31 -0.46 3.74
N GLY A 411 9.23 0.16 2.56
CA GLY A 411 9.54 1.56 2.37
C GLY A 411 8.29 2.35 2.01
N THR A 412 8.12 3.54 2.60
CA THR A 412 7.16 4.54 2.12
C THR A 412 7.85 5.85 1.79
N TRP A 413 7.53 6.44 0.63
CA TRP A 413 8.07 7.74 0.25
C TRP A 413 7.12 8.57 -0.62
N ASN A 414 6.72 9.73 -0.09
CA ASN A 414 6.12 10.77 -0.90
C ASN A 414 7.21 11.48 -1.72
N MET A 415 7.22 11.27 -3.03
CA MET A 415 8.24 11.77 -3.95
C MET A 415 8.04 13.24 -4.36
N GLY A 416 6.95 13.88 -3.95
CA GLY A 416 6.72 15.31 -4.22
C GLY A 416 6.63 15.67 -5.71
N SER A 417 6.25 14.73 -6.57
CA SER A 417 6.13 14.89 -8.04
C SER A 417 7.43 15.32 -8.73
N VAL A 418 8.58 14.85 -8.24
CA VAL A 418 9.89 15.05 -8.88
C VAL A 418 10.45 13.74 -9.45
N PRO A 419 11.39 13.79 -10.41
CA PRO A 419 12.06 12.59 -10.92
C PRO A 419 12.73 11.77 -9.82
N SER A 420 12.89 10.47 -10.07
CA SER A 420 13.60 9.57 -9.16
C SER A 420 15.02 10.08 -8.87
N PRO A 421 15.49 10.03 -7.62
CA PRO A 421 16.87 10.36 -7.28
C PRO A 421 17.80 9.30 -7.88
N LYS A 422 19.06 9.68 -8.12
CA LYS A 422 20.08 8.78 -8.66
C LYS A 422 20.58 7.76 -7.64
N ALA A 423 20.42 8.02 -6.35
CA ALA A 423 20.85 7.15 -5.27
C ALA A 423 19.74 7.02 -4.22
N ILE A 424 19.30 5.77 -3.98
CA ILE A 424 18.33 5.40 -2.93
C ILE A 424 18.91 4.38 -1.95
N GLY A 425 20.24 4.20 -1.95
CA GLY A 425 20.91 3.14 -1.20
C GLY A 425 20.61 3.18 0.29
N SER A 426 20.65 4.37 0.91
CA SER A 426 20.31 4.55 2.32
C SER A 426 18.91 4.04 2.66
N TRP A 427 17.94 4.27 1.78
CA TRP A 427 16.56 3.81 1.96
C TRP A 427 16.47 2.30 1.92
N LEU A 428 17.07 1.67 0.90
CA LEU A 428 17.11 0.21 0.75
C LEU A 428 17.80 -0.49 1.93
N LEU A 429 18.79 0.18 2.50
CA LEU A 429 19.66 -0.32 3.55
C LEU A 429 19.21 0.10 4.96
N SER A 430 18.05 0.76 5.12
CA SER A 430 17.57 1.25 6.42
C SER A 430 18.61 2.11 7.18
N ARG A 431 19.29 3.01 6.46
CA ARG A 431 20.30 3.95 6.99
C ARG A 431 19.72 5.36 7.09
N GLY A 432 20.12 6.08 8.13
CA GLY A 432 19.67 7.45 8.42
C GLY A 432 19.38 7.63 9.91
N LEU A 433 18.21 8.18 10.22
CA LEU A 433 17.78 8.53 11.57
C LEU A 433 16.75 7.54 12.12
N GLY A 434 16.70 7.38 13.44
CA GLY A 434 15.79 6.48 14.15
C GLY A 434 16.39 5.10 14.43
N LYS A 435 15.53 4.07 14.47
CA LYS A 435 15.94 2.67 14.68
C LYS A 435 16.51 2.11 13.37
N THR A 436 17.83 2.17 13.22
CA THR A 436 18.55 1.73 12.01
C THR A 436 19.21 0.37 12.15
N LEU A 437 19.47 -0.31 11.02
CA LEU A 437 20.23 -1.55 11.00
C LEU A 437 21.71 -1.34 11.37
N ASP A 438 22.36 -2.38 11.90
CA ASP A 438 23.80 -2.36 12.18
C ASP A 438 24.60 -2.49 10.89
N GLU A 439 25.78 -1.87 10.85
CA GLU A 439 26.68 -1.92 9.69
C GLU A 439 27.04 -3.35 9.29
N MET A 440 26.99 -4.31 10.21
CA MET A 440 27.28 -5.72 9.95
C MET A 440 26.11 -6.48 9.30
N THR A 441 24.87 -6.05 9.53
CA THR A 441 23.66 -6.74 9.04
C THR A 441 22.97 -6.02 7.89
N VAL A 442 23.32 -4.76 7.65
CA VAL A 442 22.77 -3.93 6.58
C VAL A 442 22.97 -4.50 5.18
N THR A 443 23.98 -5.34 4.96
CA THR A 443 24.24 -5.99 3.66
C THR A 443 23.47 -7.30 3.49
N ILE A 444 22.77 -7.78 4.51
CA ILE A 444 21.99 -9.01 4.44
C ILE A 444 20.73 -8.72 3.61
N PRO A 445 20.52 -9.38 2.46
CA PRO A 445 19.37 -9.08 1.62
C PRO A 445 18.06 -9.58 2.26
N HIS A 446 17.04 -8.72 2.30
CA HIS A 446 15.69 -9.10 2.73
C HIS A 446 15.02 -10.06 1.73
N ASP A 447 14.17 -10.95 2.20
CA ASP A 447 13.47 -11.92 1.33
C ASP A 447 12.41 -11.25 0.45
N ILE A 448 11.74 -10.24 1.00
CA ILE A 448 10.69 -9.47 0.34
C ILE A 448 10.97 -7.98 0.54
N TYR A 449 10.89 -7.20 -0.54
CA TYR A 449 10.89 -5.74 -0.50
C TYR A 449 9.55 -5.20 -0.98
N VAL A 450 8.97 -4.29 -0.20
CA VAL A 450 7.71 -3.61 -0.53
C VAL A 450 7.94 -2.11 -0.56
N PHE A 451 7.69 -1.49 -1.71
CA PHE A 451 7.89 -0.06 -1.93
C PHE A 451 6.55 0.63 -2.16
N GLY A 452 6.12 1.44 -1.19
CA GLY A 452 5.03 2.40 -1.33
C GLY A 452 5.55 3.76 -1.72
N THR A 453 4.99 4.34 -2.78
CA THR A 453 5.28 5.73 -3.14
C THR A 453 4.00 6.53 -3.32
N GLN A 454 4.06 7.81 -3.01
CA GLN A 454 3.00 8.78 -3.26
C GLN A 454 3.58 9.97 -4.03
N GLU A 455 2.74 10.67 -4.80
CA GLU A 455 3.22 11.72 -5.72
C GLU A 455 4.37 11.25 -6.63
N ASN A 456 4.37 9.97 -6.99
CA ASN A 456 5.35 9.39 -7.89
C ASN A 456 4.96 9.66 -9.35
N SER A 457 5.72 10.52 -10.02
CA SER A 457 5.53 10.87 -11.44
C SER A 457 6.27 9.94 -12.41
N VAL A 458 7.10 9.02 -11.93
CA VAL A 458 7.88 8.08 -12.75
C VAL A 458 6.96 6.99 -13.29
N CYS A 459 7.12 6.56 -14.54
CA CYS A 459 6.27 5.49 -15.09
C CYS A 459 6.56 4.14 -14.42
N ASP A 460 5.57 3.23 -14.37
CA ASP A 460 5.65 1.99 -13.58
C ASP A 460 6.85 1.12 -14.00
N LYS A 461 7.07 0.94 -15.29
CA LYS A 461 8.17 0.14 -15.83
C LYS A 461 9.54 0.70 -15.42
N GLU A 462 9.74 2.01 -15.58
CA GLU A 462 10.98 2.67 -15.21
C GLU A 462 11.22 2.61 -13.69
N TRP A 463 10.19 2.84 -12.89
CA TRP A 463 10.29 2.78 -11.44
C TRP A 463 10.69 1.38 -10.95
N VAL A 464 10.06 0.33 -11.49
CA VAL A 464 10.37 -1.06 -11.15
C VAL A 464 11.81 -1.42 -11.56
N GLU A 465 12.23 -1.06 -12.77
CA GLU A 465 13.60 -1.36 -13.23
C GLU A 465 14.66 -0.59 -12.44
N ASN A 466 14.39 0.66 -12.04
CA ASN A 466 15.28 1.43 -11.16
C ASN A 466 15.44 0.75 -9.80
N LEU A 467 14.33 0.29 -9.18
CA LEU A 467 14.37 -0.44 -7.92
C LEU A 467 15.14 -1.76 -8.04
N ARG A 468 14.88 -2.54 -9.10
CA ARG A 468 15.57 -3.81 -9.34
C ARG A 468 17.05 -3.61 -9.61
N ALA A 469 17.42 -2.59 -10.39
CA ALA A 469 18.82 -2.25 -10.64
C ALA A 469 19.53 -1.86 -9.34
N ALA A 470 18.93 -0.97 -8.55
CA ALA A 470 19.51 -0.58 -7.27
C ALA A 470 19.67 -1.79 -6.32
N LEU A 471 18.65 -2.64 -6.18
CA LEU A 471 18.76 -3.85 -5.36
C LEU A 471 19.84 -4.80 -5.87
N ARG A 472 19.97 -5.00 -7.19
CA ARG A 472 21.02 -5.82 -7.77
C ARG A 472 22.42 -5.27 -7.46
N ASP A 473 22.59 -3.95 -7.49
CA ASP A 473 23.88 -3.32 -7.18
C ASP A 473 24.30 -3.53 -5.71
N TYR A 474 23.36 -3.55 -4.78
CA TYR A 474 23.65 -3.74 -3.34
C TYR A 474 23.67 -5.20 -2.88
N THR A 475 22.88 -6.06 -3.51
CA THR A 475 22.66 -7.45 -3.05
C THR A 475 23.23 -8.51 -3.97
N GLU A 476 23.60 -8.13 -5.20
CA GLU A 476 24.01 -9.05 -6.29
C GLU A 476 22.91 -10.06 -6.67
N LEU A 477 21.67 -9.81 -6.27
CA LEU A 477 20.50 -10.65 -6.56
C LEU A 477 19.56 -9.95 -7.53
N ASP A 478 19.03 -10.71 -8.48
CA ASP A 478 18.12 -10.21 -9.50
C ASP A 478 16.66 -10.41 -9.06
N TYR A 479 16.20 -9.57 -8.15
CA TYR A 479 14.87 -9.66 -7.54
C TYR A 479 13.75 -9.74 -8.58
N LYS A 480 12.73 -10.55 -8.26
CA LYS A 480 11.57 -10.83 -9.10
C LYS A 480 10.39 -9.96 -8.68
N PRO A 481 9.71 -9.26 -9.61
CA PRO A 481 8.49 -8.54 -9.28
C PRO A 481 7.35 -9.53 -9.04
N VAL A 482 6.74 -9.46 -7.85
CA VAL A 482 5.52 -10.21 -7.51
C VAL A 482 4.29 -9.47 -8.02
N ALA A 483 4.24 -8.16 -7.76
CA ALA A 483 3.09 -7.32 -8.11
C ALA A 483 3.46 -5.84 -8.18
N VAL A 484 2.76 -5.11 -9.05
CA VAL A 484 2.83 -3.67 -9.18
C VAL A 484 1.40 -3.15 -9.30
N GLN A 485 0.99 -2.26 -8.39
CA GLN A 485 -0.34 -1.63 -8.45
C GLN A 485 -0.21 -0.12 -8.31
N THR A 486 -0.88 0.58 -9.22
CA THR A 486 -0.85 2.04 -9.32
C THR A 486 -2.26 2.61 -9.29
N LEU A 487 -2.45 3.72 -8.58
CA LEU A 487 -3.65 4.55 -8.60
C LEU A 487 -3.20 6.01 -8.66
N TRP A 488 -3.35 6.64 -9.84
CA TRP A 488 -2.74 7.95 -10.14
C TRP A 488 -1.23 7.94 -9.83
N ASN A 489 -0.79 8.72 -8.86
CA ASN A 489 0.61 8.84 -8.45
C ASN A 489 0.89 8.09 -7.12
N ILE A 490 0.01 7.17 -6.72
CA ILE A 490 0.19 6.27 -5.58
C ILE A 490 0.55 4.90 -6.13
N LYS A 491 1.70 4.35 -5.77
CA LYS A 491 2.21 3.08 -6.33
C LYS A 491 2.69 2.15 -5.24
N ILE A 492 2.44 0.85 -5.41
CA ILE A 492 3.05 -0.20 -4.59
C ILE A 492 3.76 -1.19 -5.50
N VAL A 493 5.00 -1.53 -5.16
CA VAL A 493 5.82 -2.54 -5.85
C VAL A 493 6.25 -3.57 -4.82
N VAL A 494 5.98 -4.84 -5.09
CA VAL A 494 6.46 -5.97 -4.28
C VAL A 494 7.50 -6.74 -5.09
N LEU A 495 8.70 -6.88 -4.54
CA LEU A 495 9.81 -7.64 -5.09
C LEU A 495 10.18 -8.77 -4.13
N VAL A 496 10.58 -9.91 -4.67
CA VAL A 496 10.98 -11.10 -3.90
C VAL A 496 12.31 -11.66 -4.39
N LYS A 497 13.10 -12.27 -3.51
CA LYS A 497 14.28 -13.03 -3.92
C LYS A 497 13.91 -14.13 -4.94
N PRO A 498 14.78 -14.43 -5.92
CA PRO A 498 14.50 -15.46 -6.92
C PRO A 498 14.15 -16.85 -6.33
N GLU A 499 14.81 -17.25 -5.24
CA GLU A 499 14.59 -18.55 -4.60
C GLU A 499 13.20 -18.73 -3.99
N HIS A 500 12.48 -17.64 -3.72
CA HIS A 500 11.14 -17.68 -3.15
C HIS A 500 10.02 -17.53 -4.20
N GLU A 501 10.35 -17.40 -5.48
CA GLU A 501 9.36 -17.20 -6.56
C GLU A 501 8.27 -18.28 -6.54
N ASN A 502 8.67 -19.55 -6.40
CA ASN A 502 7.74 -20.70 -6.35
C ASN A 502 6.97 -20.84 -5.02
N ARG A 503 7.31 -20.05 -4.00
CA ARG A 503 6.63 -20.05 -2.69
C ARG A 503 5.47 -19.05 -2.65
N ILE A 504 5.41 -18.14 -3.62
CA ILE A 504 4.38 -17.12 -3.74
C ILE A 504 3.17 -17.66 -4.52
N SER A 505 1.98 -17.52 -3.97
CA SER A 505 0.73 -17.85 -4.66
C SER A 505 -0.40 -16.89 -4.29
N HIS A 506 -1.55 -17.01 -4.96
CA HIS A 506 -2.76 -16.22 -4.65
C HIS A 506 -2.53 -14.70 -4.63
N VAL A 507 -1.75 -14.20 -5.60
CA VAL A 507 -1.46 -12.77 -5.73
C VAL A 507 -2.75 -12.01 -6.05
N GLY A 508 -3.11 -11.06 -5.19
CA GLY A 508 -4.26 -10.18 -5.34
C GLY A 508 -3.82 -8.71 -5.31
N MET A 509 -4.50 -7.87 -6.08
CA MET A 509 -4.23 -6.44 -6.15
C MET A 509 -5.55 -5.66 -6.12
N SER A 510 -5.56 -4.50 -5.48
CA SER A 510 -6.75 -3.66 -5.38
C SER A 510 -6.37 -2.19 -5.19
N SER A 511 -7.32 -1.30 -5.44
CA SER A 511 -7.16 0.12 -5.17
C SER A 511 -8.49 0.77 -4.78
N VAL A 512 -8.42 1.82 -3.96
CA VAL A 512 -9.59 2.57 -3.48
C VAL A 512 -9.32 4.06 -3.66
N LYS A 513 -10.27 4.77 -4.26
CA LYS A 513 -10.24 6.23 -4.42
C LYS A 513 -10.92 6.88 -3.23
N THR A 514 -10.26 7.84 -2.58
CA THR A 514 -10.80 8.54 -1.39
C THR A 514 -10.73 10.07 -1.51
N GLY A 515 -10.46 10.57 -2.72
CA GLY A 515 -10.51 11.98 -3.07
C GLY A 515 -11.87 12.65 -2.83
N ILE A 516 -12.02 13.88 -3.32
CA ILE A 516 -13.30 14.60 -3.25
C ILE A 516 -14.39 13.74 -3.91
N ALA A 517 -15.52 13.58 -3.22
CA ALA A 517 -16.63 12.70 -3.61
C ALA A 517 -16.21 11.24 -3.94
N ASN A 518 -15.13 10.74 -3.32
CA ASN A 518 -14.58 9.39 -3.48
C ASN A 518 -14.26 8.97 -4.94
N THR A 519 -14.14 9.95 -5.84
CA THR A 519 -13.93 9.71 -7.29
C THR A 519 -12.95 10.70 -7.92
N LEU A 520 -12.74 11.88 -7.30
CA LEU A 520 -11.94 12.97 -7.86
C LEU A 520 -10.75 13.33 -6.96
N GLY A 521 -9.53 13.35 -7.50
CA GLY A 521 -8.32 13.81 -6.79
C GLY A 521 -7.35 12.69 -6.42
N ASN A 522 -6.09 13.06 -6.18
CA ASN A 522 -4.93 12.15 -6.05
C ASN A 522 -4.81 11.44 -4.69
N LYS A 523 -5.94 11.10 -4.05
CA LYS A 523 -6.00 10.50 -2.70
C LYS A 523 -6.69 9.15 -2.76
N GLY A 524 -6.16 8.19 -2.02
CA GLY A 524 -6.61 6.81 -2.10
C GLY A 524 -5.60 5.84 -1.50
N ALA A 525 -5.78 4.57 -1.84
CA ALA A 525 -4.87 3.50 -1.52
C ALA A 525 -4.73 2.52 -2.69
N VAL A 526 -3.57 1.87 -2.73
CA VAL A 526 -3.31 0.67 -3.51
C VAL A 526 -2.88 -0.42 -2.55
N GLY A 527 -3.18 -1.67 -2.86
CA GLY A 527 -2.70 -2.77 -2.05
C GLY A 527 -2.46 -4.04 -2.84
N VAL A 528 -1.61 -4.88 -2.26
CA VAL A 528 -1.17 -6.17 -2.78
C VAL A 528 -1.33 -7.18 -1.65
N SER A 529 -1.79 -8.38 -1.97
CA SER A 529 -1.78 -9.53 -1.06
C SER A 529 -1.26 -10.76 -1.77
N PHE A 530 -0.68 -11.70 -1.02
CA PHE A 530 -0.31 -13.02 -1.53
C PHE A 530 -0.14 -14.01 -0.37
N MET A 531 -0.08 -15.29 -0.70
CA MET A 531 0.37 -16.36 0.18
C MET A 531 1.87 -16.56 -0.03
N PHE A 532 2.65 -16.57 1.05
CA PHE A 532 3.99 -17.13 1.08
C PHE A 532 3.89 -18.46 1.80
N ASN A 533 4.02 -19.56 1.07
CA ASN A 533 3.71 -20.90 1.58
C ASN A 533 2.32 -20.93 2.26
N GLY A 534 2.24 -21.29 3.54
CA GLY A 534 1.00 -21.33 4.31
C GLY A 534 0.63 -20.01 5.00
N THR A 535 1.39 -18.93 4.79
CA THR A 535 1.23 -17.65 5.50
C THR A 535 0.71 -16.55 4.57
N SER A 536 -0.38 -15.89 4.95
CA SER A 536 -1.00 -14.83 4.14
C SER A 536 -0.48 -13.44 4.51
N PHE A 537 -0.09 -12.67 3.49
CA PHE A 537 0.39 -11.30 3.61
C PHE A 537 -0.54 -10.31 2.89
N GLY A 538 -0.77 -9.16 3.52
CA GLY A 538 -1.43 -8.00 2.92
C GLY A 538 -0.58 -6.74 3.10
N PHE A 539 -0.48 -5.93 2.05
CA PHE A 539 0.26 -4.67 2.03
C PHE A 539 -0.62 -3.56 1.46
N VAL A 540 -0.77 -2.47 2.20
CA VAL A 540 -1.59 -1.31 1.80
C VAL A 540 -0.72 -0.07 1.83
N ASN A 541 -0.55 0.56 0.66
CA ASN A 541 0.06 1.87 0.52
C ASN A 541 -1.04 2.92 0.29
N CYS A 542 -1.08 4.00 1.07
CA CYS A 542 -2.06 5.07 0.86
C CYS A 542 -1.47 6.49 0.85
N HIS A 543 -2.29 7.41 0.34
CA HIS A 543 -2.08 8.85 0.42
C HIS A 543 -3.38 9.47 0.92
N LEU A 544 -3.42 9.83 2.21
CA LEU A 544 -4.63 10.34 2.86
C LEU A 544 -4.75 11.87 2.73
N THR A 545 -5.93 12.38 3.07
CA THR A 545 -6.23 13.82 2.96
C THR A 545 -5.23 14.69 3.75
N SER A 546 -4.64 15.68 3.07
CA SER A 546 -3.66 16.60 3.66
C SER A 546 -4.31 17.80 4.36
N GLY A 547 -3.63 18.31 5.38
CA GLY A 547 -4.01 19.52 6.13
C GLY A 547 -4.25 19.29 7.61
N ASN A 548 -3.75 20.20 8.45
CA ASN A 548 -3.82 20.10 9.91
C ASN A 548 -5.26 19.90 10.41
N GLU A 549 -6.20 20.64 9.82
CA GLU A 549 -7.63 20.67 10.17
C GLU A 549 -8.44 19.43 9.73
N LYS A 550 -7.86 18.53 8.94
CA LYS A 550 -8.62 17.48 8.21
C LYS A 550 -8.56 16.09 8.84
N ILE A 551 -8.43 16.02 10.17
CA ILE A 551 -8.35 14.76 10.94
C ILE A 551 -9.54 13.83 10.59
N HIS A 552 -10.77 14.34 10.74
CA HIS A 552 -11.99 13.58 10.45
C HIS A 552 -12.03 13.00 9.03
N ARG A 553 -11.50 13.74 8.04
CA ARG A 553 -11.45 13.26 6.65
C ARG A 553 -10.41 12.16 6.48
N ARG A 554 -9.26 12.21 7.16
CA ARG A 554 -8.28 11.11 7.18
C ARG A 554 -8.86 9.85 7.82
N ASN A 555 -9.57 9.99 8.94
CA ASN A 555 -10.24 8.86 9.57
C ASN A 555 -11.27 8.23 8.63
N GLN A 556 -12.07 9.05 7.94
CA GLN A 556 -13.01 8.56 6.93
C GLN A 556 -12.30 7.89 5.75
N ASN A 557 -11.18 8.44 5.27
CA ASN A 557 -10.39 7.80 4.22
C ASN A 557 -9.90 6.43 4.66
N TYR A 558 -9.40 6.29 5.89
CA TYR A 558 -9.01 4.99 6.48
C TYR A 558 -10.19 4.00 6.47
N LEU A 559 -11.36 4.41 6.97
CA LEU A 559 -12.55 3.54 7.00
C LEU A 559 -13.02 3.14 5.60
N ASP A 560 -13.00 4.08 4.64
CA ASP A 560 -13.36 3.81 3.25
C ASP A 560 -12.40 2.77 2.64
N ILE A 561 -11.08 2.92 2.85
CA ILE A 561 -10.08 1.96 2.37
C ILE A 561 -10.28 0.60 3.04
N LEU A 562 -10.42 0.56 4.37
CA LEU A 562 -10.60 -0.68 5.13
C LEU A 562 -11.78 -1.50 4.61
N ARG A 563 -12.89 -0.83 4.26
CA ARG A 563 -14.14 -1.45 3.82
C ARG A 563 -14.14 -1.83 2.34
N GLN A 564 -13.50 -1.03 1.49
CA GLN A 564 -13.63 -1.15 0.03
C GLN A 564 -12.45 -1.85 -0.65
N LEU A 565 -11.28 -1.92 0.00
CA LEU A 565 -10.11 -2.54 -0.58
C LEU A 565 -10.31 -4.06 -0.63
N SER A 566 -10.45 -4.59 -1.84
CA SER A 566 -10.80 -5.99 -2.07
C SER A 566 -9.55 -6.85 -2.25
N LEU A 567 -8.97 -7.28 -1.14
CA LEU A 567 -7.77 -8.13 -1.11
C LEU A 567 -8.04 -9.44 -0.34
N GLY A 568 -7.19 -10.44 -0.57
CA GLY A 568 -7.24 -11.73 0.12
C GLY A 568 -8.35 -12.66 -0.39
N ASP A 569 -8.65 -13.68 0.41
CA ASP A 569 -9.62 -14.70 0.06
C ASP A 569 -11.05 -14.13 0.00
N LYS A 570 -11.71 -14.33 -1.14
CA LYS A 570 -13.09 -13.88 -1.37
C LYS A 570 -14.12 -14.67 -0.55
N GLN A 571 -13.78 -15.87 -0.08
CA GLN A 571 -14.63 -16.65 0.83
C GLN A 571 -14.78 -15.96 2.20
N LEU A 572 -13.82 -15.10 2.56
CA LEU A 572 -13.83 -14.28 3.78
C LEU A 572 -14.57 -12.95 3.57
N SER A 573 -15.64 -12.93 2.78
CA SER A 573 -16.39 -11.71 2.43
C SER A 573 -16.97 -10.96 3.63
N SER A 574 -17.21 -11.68 4.74
CA SER A 574 -17.70 -11.09 6.00
C SER A 574 -16.62 -10.36 6.80
N PHE A 575 -15.35 -10.58 6.48
CA PHE A 575 -14.22 -9.95 7.16
C PHE A 575 -13.70 -8.80 6.30
N ASP A 576 -13.42 -7.65 6.91
CA ASP A 576 -12.61 -6.63 6.24
C ASP A 576 -11.13 -7.03 6.20
N ILE A 577 -10.30 -6.28 5.47
CA ILE A 577 -8.88 -6.63 5.29
C ILE A 577 -8.10 -6.74 6.60
N SER A 578 -8.57 -6.15 7.71
CA SER A 578 -7.88 -6.19 8.99
C SER A 578 -7.86 -7.56 9.67
N LEU A 579 -8.64 -8.53 9.16
CA LEU A 579 -8.70 -9.90 9.66
C LEU A 579 -8.53 -10.94 8.55
N ARG A 580 -8.18 -10.56 7.31
CA ARG A 580 -7.99 -11.53 6.20
C ARG A 580 -6.58 -12.10 6.10
N PHE A 581 -5.60 -11.47 6.74
CA PHE A 581 -4.19 -11.78 6.57
C PHE A 581 -3.53 -12.13 7.89
N THR A 582 -2.63 -13.10 7.85
CA THR A 582 -1.76 -13.45 8.98
C THR A 582 -0.93 -12.23 9.38
N HIS A 583 -0.40 -11.51 8.38
CA HIS A 583 0.28 -10.23 8.56
C HIS A 583 -0.25 -9.20 7.57
N LEU A 584 -0.87 -8.13 8.08
CA LEU A 584 -1.27 -6.96 7.31
C LEU A 584 -0.36 -5.79 7.66
N PHE A 585 0.29 -5.22 6.65
CA PHE A 585 1.06 -3.99 6.75
C PHE A 585 0.32 -2.84 6.06
N TRP A 586 0.22 -1.71 6.75
CA TRP A 586 -0.43 -0.51 6.25
C TRP A 586 0.51 0.68 6.41
N PHE A 587 0.86 1.31 5.30
CA PHE A 587 1.85 2.38 5.25
C PHE A 587 1.47 3.43 4.22
N GLY A 588 2.19 4.54 4.21
CA GLY A 588 1.99 5.60 3.23
C GLY A 588 2.22 6.99 3.79
N ASP A 589 1.84 8.00 3.01
CA ASP A 589 1.65 9.37 3.48
C ASP A 589 0.25 9.48 4.11
N LEU A 590 0.19 9.18 5.41
CA LEU A 590 -1.04 9.23 6.20
C LEU A 590 -1.45 10.67 6.52
N ASN A 591 -0.56 11.65 6.33
CA ASN A 591 -0.84 13.08 6.43
C ASN A 591 -1.39 13.57 7.79
N TYR A 592 -1.30 12.78 8.86
CA TYR A 592 -1.54 13.26 10.23
C TYR A 592 -0.46 14.25 10.64
N ARG A 593 -0.82 15.23 11.47
CA ARG A 593 -0.01 16.41 11.79
C ARG A 593 0.21 16.55 13.28
N LEU A 594 1.14 17.42 13.66
CA LEU A 594 1.30 17.86 15.04
C LEU A 594 0.31 18.97 15.36
N ASP A 595 -0.37 18.85 16.50
CA ASP A 595 -1.26 19.88 17.04
C ASP A 595 -0.52 20.72 18.10
N MET A 596 0.44 21.51 17.65
CA MET A 596 1.31 22.35 18.48
C MET A 596 1.81 23.57 17.69
N ASP A 597 2.19 24.64 18.38
CA ASP A 597 2.76 25.83 17.74
C ASP A 597 4.11 25.53 17.08
N ILE A 598 4.39 26.22 15.97
CA ILE A 598 5.60 26.02 15.17
C ILE A 598 6.88 26.27 15.98
N GLN A 599 6.92 27.29 16.85
CA GLN A 599 8.13 27.62 17.60
C GLN A 599 8.47 26.53 18.61
N GLU A 600 7.45 25.98 19.28
CA GLU A 600 7.62 24.87 20.21
C GLU A 600 8.11 23.61 19.49
N ILE A 601 7.50 23.29 18.34
CA ILE A 601 7.90 22.15 17.51
C ILE A 601 9.38 22.25 17.12
N LEU A 602 9.81 23.41 16.59
CA LEU A 602 11.20 23.60 16.18
C LEU A 602 12.17 23.53 17.38
N ASN A 603 11.78 24.06 18.54
CA ASN A 603 12.59 23.97 19.76
C ASN A 603 12.84 22.51 20.19
N TYR A 604 11.78 21.68 20.21
CA TYR A 604 11.90 20.26 20.55
C TYR A 604 12.71 19.47 19.50
N ILE A 605 12.50 19.75 18.20
CA ILE A 605 13.29 19.13 17.12
C ILE A 605 14.78 19.47 17.27
N ASN A 606 15.12 20.73 17.52
CA ASN A 606 16.51 21.18 17.67
C ASN A 606 17.22 20.51 18.86
N ARG A 607 16.45 20.19 19.93
CA ARG A 607 16.95 19.44 21.10
C ARG A 607 16.93 17.92 20.91
N LYS A 608 16.36 17.42 19.80
CA LYS A 608 16.08 16.00 19.54
C LYS A 608 15.21 15.36 20.62
N GLU A 609 14.30 16.15 21.19
CA GLU A 609 13.34 15.73 22.21
C GLU A 609 12.00 15.44 21.52
N PHE A 610 11.79 14.20 21.06
CA PHE A 610 10.60 13.87 20.27
C PHE A 610 9.39 13.47 21.11
N GLU A 611 9.57 12.97 22.34
CA GLU A 611 8.45 12.52 23.20
C GLU A 611 7.32 13.56 23.37
N PRO A 612 7.60 14.85 23.64
CA PRO A 612 6.52 15.85 23.76
C PRO A 612 5.73 16.02 22.46
N LEU A 613 6.39 15.92 21.31
CA LEU A 613 5.76 16.02 20.00
C LEU A 613 4.90 14.79 19.69
N LEU A 614 5.35 13.60 20.09
CA LEU A 614 4.61 12.35 19.89
C LEU A 614 3.27 12.32 20.64
N LYS A 615 3.19 13.01 21.79
CA LYS A 615 1.95 13.15 22.59
C LYS A 615 0.89 14.03 21.92
N VAL A 616 1.28 14.86 20.96
CA VAL A 616 0.37 15.74 20.19
C VAL A 616 0.26 15.32 18.72
N ASP A 617 0.82 14.16 18.36
CA ASP A 617 0.68 13.58 17.03
C ASP A 617 -0.77 13.10 16.83
N GLN A 618 -1.43 13.63 15.80
CA GLN A 618 -2.84 13.33 15.57
C GLN A 618 -3.12 11.84 15.29
N LEU A 619 -2.18 11.08 14.71
CA LEU A 619 -2.40 9.65 14.49
C LEU A 619 -2.39 8.91 15.84
N ASN A 620 -1.42 9.20 16.70
CA ASN A 620 -1.35 8.62 18.04
C ASN A 620 -2.62 8.93 18.85
N LEU A 621 -3.04 10.19 18.87
CA LEU A 621 -4.25 10.62 19.58
C LEU A 621 -5.54 9.96 19.05
N GLU A 622 -5.68 9.79 17.74
CA GLU A 622 -6.88 9.17 17.17
C GLU A 622 -6.86 7.64 17.30
N ARG A 623 -5.68 7.00 17.38
CA ARG A 623 -5.52 5.59 17.74
C ARG A 623 -5.87 5.33 19.21
N GLU A 624 -5.41 6.18 20.13
CA GLU A 624 -5.76 6.09 21.56
C GLU A 624 -7.27 6.23 21.79
N LYS A 625 -7.95 7.05 20.98
CA LYS A 625 -9.41 7.18 20.98
C LYS A 625 -10.15 6.07 20.24
N ASN A 626 -9.45 5.03 19.77
CA ASN A 626 -9.99 3.91 18.99
C ASN A 626 -10.78 4.33 17.73
N LYS A 627 -10.43 5.46 17.09
CA LYS A 627 -11.13 5.96 15.89
C LYS A 627 -10.55 5.44 14.58
N VAL A 628 -9.27 5.07 14.60
CA VAL A 628 -8.52 4.61 13.42
C VAL A 628 -7.49 3.57 13.81
N PHE A 629 -7.11 2.71 12.86
CA PHE A 629 -6.06 1.70 13.03
C PHE A 629 -6.23 0.86 14.30
N LEU A 630 -7.47 0.45 14.59
CA LEU A 630 -7.81 -0.34 15.78
C LEU A 630 -6.95 -1.60 15.88
N ARG A 631 -6.22 -1.73 16.99
CA ARG A 631 -5.31 -2.85 17.29
C ARG A 631 -4.15 -3.04 16.27
N PHE A 632 -3.78 -2.00 15.53
CA PHE A 632 -2.51 -1.98 14.79
C PHE A 632 -1.37 -1.56 15.72
N ALA A 633 -0.22 -2.21 15.54
CA ALA A 633 1.05 -1.83 16.14
C ALA A 633 1.81 -0.87 15.22
N GLU A 634 2.62 -0.03 15.85
CA GLU A 634 3.58 0.87 15.22
C GLU A 634 4.82 0.89 16.12
N GLU A 635 6.01 0.86 15.53
CA GLU A 635 7.26 0.88 16.29
C GLU A 635 7.53 2.29 16.83
N GLU A 636 8.28 2.39 17.92
CA GLU A 636 8.63 3.67 18.54
C GLU A 636 9.35 4.60 17.54
N MET A 637 8.82 5.83 17.38
CA MET A 637 9.36 6.83 16.48
C MET A 637 10.51 7.61 17.15
N THR A 638 11.74 7.21 16.83
CA THR A 638 12.99 7.81 17.34
C THR A 638 13.71 8.70 16.33
N TYR A 639 13.01 9.12 15.27
CA TYR A 639 13.50 9.96 14.17
C TYR A 639 12.68 11.25 14.07
N PRO A 640 13.24 12.36 13.54
CA PRO A 640 12.52 13.63 13.46
C PRO A 640 11.36 13.58 12.46
N PRO A 641 10.44 14.55 12.50
CA PRO A 641 9.35 14.66 11.53
C PRO A 641 9.84 14.60 10.07
N THR A 642 9.18 13.80 9.24
CA THR A 642 9.61 13.55 7.85
C THR A 642 9.15 14.61 6.86
N TYR A 643 8.24 15.48 7.28
CA TYR A 643 7.65 16.57 6.52
C TYR A 643 7.67 17.85 7.36
N ARG A 644 7.80 19.07 6.83
CA ARG A 644 8.04 19.44 5.44
C ARG A 644 9.45 20.03 5.30
N TYR A 645 10.32 19.37 4.56
CA TYR A 645 11.67 19.87 4.33
C TYR A 645 11.75 20.83 3.13
N GLU A 646 12.77 21.67 3.13
CA GLU A 646 13.27 22.29 1.91
C GLU A 646 13.85 21.23 0.96
N ARG A 647 13.61 21.36 -0.34
CA ARG A 647 14.22 20.44 -1.33
C ARG A 647 15.70 20.76 -1.48
N GLY A 648 16.55 19.73 -1.50
CA GLY A 648 18.01 19.86 -1.60
C GLY A 648 18.76 19.85 -0.28
N SER A 649 18.09 20.04 0.86
CA SER A 649 18.70 19.95 2.21
C SER A 649 17.73 19.32 3.22
N ARG A 650 18.25 18.76 4.32
CA ARG A 650 17.49 18.32 5.51
C ARG A 650 17.73 19.21 6.73
N ASP A 651 18.43 20.33 6.56
CA ASP A 651 18.76 21.25 7.65
C ASP A 651 17.56 22.14 8.03
N THR A 652 16.65 22.38 7.08
CA THR A 652 15.59 23.38 7.22
C THR A 652 14.20 22.80 6.93
N TYR A 653 13.27 23.05 7.86
CA TYR A 653 11.84 22.82 7.63
C TYR A 653 11.16 24.05 7.02
N VAL A 654 10.38 23.83 5.96
CA VAL A 654 9.58 24.86 5.28
C VAL A 654 8.14 24.78 5.77
N TRP A 655 7.80 25.60 6.74
CA TRP A 655 6.47 25.58 7.37
C TRP A 655 5.51 26.63 6.81
N GLN A 656 5.99 27.68 6.14
CA GLN A 656 5.13 28.64 5.44
C GLN A 656 4.94 28.23 3.98
N LYS A 657 3.68 28.13 3.54
CA LYS A 657 3.33 27.89 2.13
C LYS A 657 2.40 28.98 1.62
N GLN A 658 2.89 29.80 0.70
CA GLN A 658 2.05 30.74 -0.06
C GLN A 658 1.05 29.93 -0.89
N LYS A 659 -0.24 30.24 -0.77
CA LYS A 659 -1.30 29.76 -1.68
C LYS A 659 -2.08 30.97 -2.20
N ALA A 660 -2.82 30.77 -3.29
CA ALA A 660 -3.73 31.79 -3.83
C ALA A 660 -4.75 32.29 -2.79
N THR A 661 -5.12 31.45 -1.82
CA THR A 661 -6.05 31.77 -0.71
C THR A 661 -5.36 32.36 0.53
N GLY A 662 -4.08 32.74 0.44
CA GLY A 662 -3.28 33.26 1.57
C GLY A 662 -2.17 32.33 2.06
N MET A 663 -1.52 32.70 3.16
CA MET A 663 -0.42 31.93 3.77
C MET A 663 -0.97 30.76 4.58
N ARG A 664 -0.54 29.54 4.24
CA ARG A 664 -0.87 28.33 4.99
C ARG A 664 0.34 27.83 5.76
N THR A 665 0.17 27.64 7.06
CA THR A 665 1.17 26.97 7.91
C THR A 665 1.04 25.46 7.78
N ASN A 666 2.15 24.77 7.47
CA ASN A 666 2.30 23.32 7.53
C ASN A 666 3.47 23.02 8.46
N VAL A 667 3.17 22.85 9.75
CA VAL A 667 4.18 22.54 10.76
C VAL A 667 4.89 21.21 10.44
N PRO A 668 6.13 21.01 10.92
CA PRO A 668 6.79 19.71 10.84
C PRO A 668 5.89 18.60 11.38
N SER A 669 5.82 17.46 10.71
CA SER A 669 4.93 16.35 11.08
C SER A 669 5.44 14.99 10.59
N TRP A 670 5.12 13.92 11.32
CA TRP A 670 5.29 12.53 10.89
C TRP A 670 4.12 12.11 9.99
N CYS A 671 4.15 12.59 8.76
CA CYS A 671 3.15 12.25 7.74
C CYS A 671 3.31 10.80 7.23
N ASP A 672 4.56 10.34 7.13
CA ASP A 672 4.95 9.09 6.49
C ASP A 672 5.12 7.97 7.53
N ARG A 673 4.26 6.94 7.49
CA ARG A 673 4.10 5.97 8.60
C ARG A 673 4.04 4.53 8.12
N ILE A 674 4.40 3.58 8.99
CA ILE A 674 4.33 2.14 8.73
C ILE A 674 3.76 1.44 9.97
N LEU A 675 2.56 0.89 9.82
CA LEU A 675 1.84 0.16 10.86
C LEU A 675 1.62 -1.28 10.43
N TRP A 676 1.41 -2.19 11.39
CA TRP A 676 1.09 -3.57 11.10
C TRP A 676 0.05 -4.14 12.07
N LYS A 677 -0.66 -5.16 11.61
CA LYS A 677 -1.55 -5.99 12.42
C LYS A 677 -1.28 -7.44 12.06
N SER A 678 -1.15 -8.30 13.07
CA SER A 678 -0.89 -9.71 12.86
C SER A 678 -1.84 -10.57 13.69
N TYR A 679 -2.07 -11.80 13.24
CA TYR A 679 -2.84 -12.76 14.01
C TYR A 679 -2.18 -13.05 15.36
N PRO A 680 -2.96 -13.41 16.39
CA PRO A 680 -2.43 -13.70 17.71
C PRO A 680 -1.44 -14.87 17.66
N GLU A 681 -0.46 -14.85 18.57
CA GLU A 681 0.56 -15.89 18.73
C GLU A 681 1.43 -16.16 17.49
N THR A 682 1.48 -15.21 16.54
CA THR A 682 2.42 -15.23 15.40
C THR A 682 3.72 -14.51 15.75
N HIS A 683 4.83 -14.92 15.11
CA HIS A 683 6.13 -14.29 15.29
C HIS A 683 6.28 -13.10 14.34
N ILE A 684 6.44 -11.90 14.89
CA ILE A 684 6.78 -10.70 14.14
C ILE A 684 7.61 -9.76 15.01
N VAL A 685 8.74 -9.29 14.48
CA VAL A 685 9.64 -8.36 15.17
C VAL A 685 10.05 -7.24 14.21
N CYS A 686 9.83 -5.99 14.60
CA CYS A 686 10.34 -4.84 13.88
C CYS A 686 11.83 -4.64 14.20
N ASN A 687 12.71 -4.76 13.20
CA ASN A 687 14.15 -4.67 13.34
C ASN A 687 14.70 -3.26 13.07
N SER A 688 14.05 -2.52 12.18
CA SER A 688 14.35 -1.10 11.91
C SER A 688 13.05 -0.32 11.70
N TYR A 689 13.05 0.94 12.09
CA TYR A 689 12.02 1.93 11.77
C TYR A 689 12.64 3.34 11.83
N GLY A 690 12.73 4.00 10.69
CA GLY A 690 13.49 5.24 10.57
C GLY A 690 13.26 5.96 9.25
N CYS A 691 13.99 7.06 9.06
CA CYS A 691 13.98 7.84 7.83
C CYS A 691 15.39 8.11 7.31
N THR A 692 15.52 8.35 6.01
CA THR A 692 16.80 8.76 5.44
C THR A 692 17.02 10.27 5.58
N ASP A 693 18.28 10.67 5.67
CA ASP A 693 18.73 12.06 5.79
C ASP A 693 19.56 12.55 4.59
N ASP A 694 19.87 11.66 3.63
CA ASP A 694 20.65 11.94 2.43
C ASP A 694 19.80 12.00 1.13
N VAL A 695 18.54 11.57 1.17
CA VAL A 695 17.61 11.66 0.03
C VAL A 695 16.79 12.95 0.10
N VAL A 696 17.22 13.96 -0.67
CA VAL A 696 16.76 15.35 -0.52
C VAL A 696 15.89 15.89 -1.67
N THR A 697 15.51 15.06 -2.64
CA THR A 697 14.77 15.53 -3.83
C THR A 697 13.34 15.96 -3.50
N SER A 698 12.72 15.33 -2.51
CA SER A 698 11.35 15.60 -2.06
C SER A 698 11.33 16.50 -0.81
N ASP A 699 10.20 17.16 -0.57
CA ASP A 699 9.89 17.81 0.71
C ASP A 699 9.50 16.81 1.82
N HIS A 700 9.52 15.51 1.51
CA HIS A 700 9.47 14.40 2.46
C HIS A 700 10.77 13.59 2.43
N SER A 701 11.17 13.06 3.59
CA SER A 701 12.20 12.02 3.69
C SER A 701 11.60 10.62 3.51
N PRO A 702 12.22 9.71 2.72
CA PRO A 702 11.85 8.30 2.69
C PRO A 702 11.87 7.67 4.09
N VAL A 703 10.84 6.88 4.40
CA VAL A 703 10.73 6.10 5.64
C VAL A 703 10.89 4.62 5.32
N PHE A 704 11.59 3.90 6.18
CA PHE A 704 11.81 2.46 6.07
C PHE A 704 11.42 1.75 7.37
N ALA A 705 10.96 0.51 7.24
CA ALA A 705 10.88 -0.44 8.33
C ALA A 705 11.26 -1.83 7.84
N THR A 706 11.89 -2.63 8.69
CA THR A 706 12.18 -4.04 8.40
C THR A 706 11.61 -4.95 9.47
N PHE A 707 11.14 -6.12 9.06
CA PHE A 707 10.49 -7.08 9.93
C PHE A 707 11.13 -8.45 9.77
N GLU A 708 11.31 -9.15 10.88
CA GLU A 708 11.43 -10.61 10.90
C GLU A 708 10.04 -11.19 11.13
N VAL A 709 9.61 -12.10 10.25
CA VAL A 709 8.25 -12.64 10.25
C VAL A 709 8.32 -14.17 10.22
N GLY A 710 7.64 -14.82 11.15
CA GLY A 710 7.47 -16.27 11.14
C GLY A 710 6.55 -16.71 10.01
N VAL A 711 6.94 -17.73 9.27
CA VAL A 711 6.14 -18.29 8.16
C VAL A 711 5.95 -19.78 8.36
N THR A 712 4.90 -20.29 7.74
CA THR A 712 4.43 -21.67 7.86
C THR A 712 4.61 -22.38 6.52
N SER A 713 4.98 -23.66 6.58
CA SER A 713 5.20 -24.49 5.39
C SER A 713 3.90 -24.78 4.63
N GLN A 714 4.00 -25.06 3.32
CA GLN A 714 2.89 -25.69 2.58
C GLN A 714 2.78 -27.15 3.03
N PHE A 715 2.15 -27.37 4.18
CA PHE A 715 2.21 -28.67 4.84
C PHE A 715 1.53 -29.75 4.00
N VAL A 716 2.29 -30.78 3.62
CA VAL A 716 1.78 -32.02 3.03
C VAL A 716 2.02 -33.16 4.03
N SER A 717 0.94 -33.83 4.46
CA SER A 717 1.04 -34.94 5.41
C SER A 717 1.90 -36.07 4.85
N LYS A 718 3.00 -36.40 5.52
CA LYS A 718 3.85 -37.56 5.21
C LYS A 718 3.14 -38.90 5.45
N LYS A 719 2.06 -38.91 6.23
CA LYS A 719 1.28 -40.11 6.60
C LYS A 719 0.00 -40.28 5.76
N GLY A 720 -0.21 -39.48 4.71
CA GLY A 720 -1.46 -39.47 3.92
C GLY A 720 -2.65 -38.83 4.67
N LEU A 721 -3.85 -38.87 4.07
CA LEU A 721 -5.09 -38.42 4.73
C LEU A 721 -5.42 -39.34 5.92
N PRO A 722 -5.80 -38.80 7.09
CA PRO A 722 -6.17 -39.60 8.26
C PRO A 722 -7.38 -40.48 7.98
N LYS A 723 -7.39 -41.72 8.51
CA LYS A 723 -8.61 -42.51 8.65
C LYS A 723 -9.55 -41.80 9.64
N THR A 724 -10.86 -42.00 9.53
CA THR A 724 -11.88 -41.29 10.35
C THR A 724 -11.70 -41.43 11.86
N SER A 725 -11.06 -42.51 12.34
CA SER A 725 -10.74 -42.73 13.76
C SER A 725 -9.48 -42.01 14.26
N GLU A 726 -8.71 -41.38 13.37
CA GLU A 726 -7.41 -40.73 13.63
C GLU A 726 -7.42 -39.23 13.30
N GLN A 727 -8.61 -38.63 13.21
CA GLN A 727 -8.75 -37.21 12.86
C GLN A 727 -8.72 -36.34 14.11
N ALA A 728 -7.97 -35.23 14.06
CA ALA A 728 -8.04 -34.17 15.05
C ALA A 728 -9.41 -33.49 15.02
N TYR A 729 -9.81 -32.90 16.13
CA TYR A 729 -11.05 -32.14 16.20
C TYR A 729 -10.93 -30.96 17.17
N ILE A 730 -11.71 -29.93 16.86
CA ILE A 730 -11.83 -28.72 17.65
C ILE A 730 -13.22 -28.70 18.27
N GLU A 731 -13.28 -28.67 19.59
CA GLU A 731 -14.53 -28.70 20.35
C GLU A 731 -14.63 -27.45 21.23
N PHE A 732 -15.83 -26.91 21.31
CA PHE A 732 -16.17 -25.80 22.20
C PHE A 732 -17.14 -26.29 23.29
N GLU A 733 -16.84 -25.99 24.54
CA GLU A 733 -17.73 -26.33 25.67
C GLU A 733 -18.81 -25.25 25.85
N SER A 734 -18.44 -23.99 25.64
CA SER A 734 -19.35 -22.85 25.66
C SER A 734 -18.71 -21.64 25.00
N ILE A 735 -19.53 -20.78 24.40
CA ILE A 735 -19.13 -19.45 23.93
C ILE A 735 -20.11 -18.42 24.49
N GLU A 736 -19.61 -17.28 24.91
CA GLU A 736 -20.40 -16.11 25.29
C GLU A 736 -19.86 -14.88 24.55
N ALA A 737 -20.74 -14.07 23.98
CA ALA A 737 -20.39 -12.80 23.36
C ALA A 737 -21.22 -11.66 23.95
N ILE A 738 -20.59 -10.50 24.10
CA ILE A 738 -21.28 -9.23 24.32
C ILE A 738 -21.22 -8.48 22.99
N VAL A 739 -22.39 -8.16 22.44
CA VAL A 739 -22.52 -7.54 21.12
C VAL A 739 -23.22 -6.19 21.25
N LYS A 740 -22.66 -5.15 20.63
CA LYS A 740 -23.25 -3.82 20.53
C LYS A 740 -24.43 -3.88 19.58
N THR A 741 -25.64 -3.81 20.13
CA THR A 741 -26.89 -3.82 19.36
C THR A 741 -28.04 -3.28 20.22
N ALA A 742 -28.99 -2.60 19.57
CA ALA A 742 -30.27 -2.24 20.19
C ALA A 742 -31.34 -3.32 19.97
N SER A 743 -31.07 -4.30 19.10
CA SER A 743 -31.98 -5.41 18.79
C SER A 743 -31.78 -6.56 19.76
N ARG A 744 -32.88 -7.26 20.10
CA ARG A 744 -32.87 -8.51 20.89
C ARG A 744 -32.93 -9.76 20.00
N THR A 745 -32.45 -9.63 18.77
CA THR A 745 -32.40 -10.72 17.79
C THR A 745 -31.52 -11.88 18.27
N LYS A 746 -31.70 -13.04 17.64
CA LYS A 746 -30.88 -14.23 17.86
C LYS A 746 -29.66 -14.21 16.95
N PHE A 747 -28.59 -14.84 17.41
CA PHE A 747 -27.30 -14.85 16.75
C PHE A 747 -26.78 -16.28 16.56
N PHE A 748 -25.98 -16.46 15.51
CA PHE A 748 -25.17 -17.66 15.27
C PHE A 748 -23.72 -17.25 14.94
N ILE A 749 -22.81 -18.21 14.98
CA ILE A 749 -21.38 -18.02 14.73
C ILE A 749 -21.01 -18.79 13.45
N GLU A 750 -20.27 -18.16 12.55
CA GLU A 750 -19.57 -18.85 11.47
C GLU A 750 -18.08 -18.97 11.80
N PHE A 751 -17.51 -20.15 11.54
CA PHE A 751 -16.12 -20.50 11.79
C PHE A 751 -15.40 -20.72 10.46
N TYR A 752 -14.39 -19.90 10.20
CA TYR A 752 -13.57 -19.94 8.99
C TYR A 752 -12.11 -20.27 9.36
N SER A 753 -11.44 -21.06 8.54
CA SER A 753 -10.00 -21.29 8.64
C SER A 753 -9.49 -21.97 7.38
N THR A 754 -8.22 -21.74 7.05
CA THR A 754 -7.48 -22.49 6.02
C THR A 754 -7.30 -23.96 6.39
N CYS A 755 -7.50 -24.33 7.66
CA CYS A 755 -7.44 -25.71 8.10
C CYS A 755 -8.77 -26.47 8.01
N LEU A 756 -9.82 -25.86 7.47
CA LEU A 756 -11.13 -26.49 7.28
C LEU A 756 -11.42 -26.59 5.77
N GLU A 757 -12.07 -27.68 5.34
CA GLU A 757 -12.49 -27.84 3.94
C GLU A 757 -13.53 -26.78 3.53
N GLU A 758 -14.42 -26.45 4.46
CA GLU A 758 -15.46 -25.44 4.32
C GLU A 758 -15.69 -24.77 5.69
N PHE A 759 -16.24 -23.56 5.67
CA PHE A 759 -16.65 -22.90 6.90
C PHE A 759 -17.78 -23.69 7.58
N LYS A 760 -17.86 -23.62 8.90
CA LYS A 760 -18.94 -24.24 9.69
C LYS A 760 -19.77 -23.18 10.39
N LYS A 761 -21.01 -23.53 10.74
CA LYS A 761 -21.92 -22.66 11.49
C LYS A 761 -22.31 -23.31 12.82
N SER A 762 -22.53 -22.49 13.84
CA SER A 762 -23.28 -22.88 15.04
C SER A 762 -24.78 -22.82 14.75
N TYR A 763 -25.55 -23.38 15.68
CA TYR A 763 -26.96 -23.04 15.84
C TYR A 763 -27.13 -21.67 16.54
N GLU A 764 -28.37 -21.28 16.78
CA GLU A 764 -28.68 -20.02 17.47
C GLU A 764 -28.29 -20.04 18.95
N ASN A 765 -28.06 -18.86 19.52
CA ASN A 765 -27.77 -18.73 20.94
C ASN A 765 -28.96 -19.20 21.80
N ASP A 766 -28.70 -20.09 22.75
CA ASP A 766 -29.70 -20.66 23.67
C ASP A 766 -29.86 -19.86 24.96
N SER A 767 -29.00 -18.86 25.18
CA SER A 767 -29.12 -17.89 26.28
C SER A 767 -28.90 -16.46 25.79
N GLN A 768 -29.64 -15.51 26.39
CA GLN A 768 -29.41 -14.07 26.19
C GLN A 768 -29.87 -13.25 27.38
N SER A 769 -29.16 -12.16 27.66
CA SER A 769 -29.49 -11.16 28.68
C SER A 769 -29.07 -9.78 28.22
N SER A 770 -29.73 -8.75 28.74
CA SER A 770 -29.45 -7.35 28.40
C SER A 770 -29.37 -6.55 29.69
N ASP A 771 -28.15 -6.38 30.19
CA ASP A 771 -27.87 -5.55 31.36
C ASP A 771 -27.76 -4.07 30.97
N ASN A 772 -27.48 -3.79 29.69
CA ASN A 772 -27.35 -2.45 29.11
C ASN A 772 -28.19 -2.38 27.82
N ILE A 773 -28.89 -1.25 27.60
CA ILE A 773 -29.82 -1.05 26.47
C ILE A 773 -29.11 -1.17 25.11
N ASN A 774 -27.81 -0.88 25.04
CA ASN A 774 -27.03 -0.90 23.79
C ASN A 774 -26.15 -2.14 23.60
N PHE A 775 -26.20 -3.09 24.54
CA PHE A 775 -25.40 -4.30 24.48
C PHE A 775 -26.22 -5.53 24.85
N LEU A 776 -26.12 -6.57 24.04
CA LEU A 776 -26.74 -7.86 24.29
C LEU A 776 -25.65 -8.88 24.63
N ARG A 777 -25.80 -9.53 25.78
CA ARG A 777 -25.02 -10.72 26.13
C ARG A 777 -25.73 -11.94 25.58
N VAL A 778 -25.05 -12.73 24.77
CA VAL A 778 -25.55 -13.96 24.14
C VAL A 778 -24.62 -15.12 24.44
N GLY A 779 -25.18 -16.31 24.66
CA GLY A 779 -24.41 -17.50 24.97
C GLY A 779 -24.87 -18.72 24.18
N TRP A 780 -23.90 -19.56 23.83
CA TRP A 780 -24.06 -20.84 23.16
C TRP A 780 -23.50 -21.95 24.06
N SER A 781 -24.36 -22.87 24.48
CA SER A 781 -23.90 -24.13 25.08
C SER A 781 -23.24 -25.06 24.05
N SER A 782 -22.53 -26.08 24.52
CA SER A 782 -21.92 -27.11 23.65
C SER A 782 -22.91 -27.76 22.66
N LYS A 783 -24.20 -27.84 22.99
CA LYS A 783 -25.24 -28.39 22.10
C LYS A 783 -25.50 -27.51 20.88
N GLN A 784 -25.24 -26.21 20.97
CA GLN A 784 -25.41 -25.26 19.87
C GLN A 784 -24.15 -25.13 19.01
N LEU A 785 -23.01 -25.67 19.45
CA LEU A 785 -21.71 -25.49 18.82
C LEU A 785 -21.31 -26.74 18.03
N THR A 786 -20.82 -26.53 16.82
CA THR A 786 -20.40 -27.61 15.92
C THR A 786 -18.95 -27.99 16.17
N THR A 787 -18.66 -29.29 16.29
CA THR A 787 -17.29 -29.81 16.30
C THR A 787 -16.63 -29.57 14.94
N LEU A 788 -15.49 -28.88 14.93
CA LEU A 788 -14.73 -28.62 13.70
C LEU A 788 -13.72 -29.73 13.46
N LYS A 789 -13.54 -30.09 12.18
CA LYS A 789 -12.65 -31.17 11.75
C LYS A 789 -11.56 -30.60 10.84
N PRO A 790 -10.34 -30.40 11.35
CA PRO A 790 -9.25 -29.95 10.51
C PRO A 790 -8.91 -30.94 9.40
N ILE A 791 -8.43 -30.43 8.26
CA ILE A 791 -7.98 -31.21 7.10
C ILE A 791 -6.78 -32.10 7.43
N LEU A 792 -5.93 -31.64 8.35
CA LEU A 792 -4.73 -32.32 8.81
C LEU A 792 -4.71 -32.37 10.33
N SER A 793 -4.15 -33.46 10.86
CA SER A 793 -4.21 -33.77 12.30
C SER A 793 -2.86 -33.63 13.00
N ASP A 794 -1.82 -33.22 12.27
CA ASP A 794 -0.46 -33.09 12.80
C ASP A 794 -0.36 -31.85 13.69
N ILE A 795 0.20 -32.02 14.89
CA ILE A 795 0.32 -30.93 15.88
C ILE A 795 1.11 -29.74 15.31
N GLU A 796 2.15 -30.03 14.51
CA GLU A 796 2.99 -29.02 13.88
C GLU A 796 2.23 -28.12 12.92
N TYR A 797 1.24 -28.69 12.23
CA TYR A 797 0.37 -27.96 11.34
C TYR A 797 -0.67 -27.17 12.13
N LEU A 798 -1.34 -27.83 13.09
CA LEU A 798 -2.47 -27.25 13.83
C LEU A 798 -2.07 -26.10 14.74
N GLN A 799 -0.87 -26.13 15.33
CA GLN A 799 -0.40 -25.06 16.20
C GLN A 799 -0.20 -23.73 15.45
N ASP A 800 -0.15 -23.75 14.13
CA ASP A 800 0.00 -22.56 13.29
C ASP A 800 -1.31 -22.01 12.73
N GLN A 801 -2.41 -22.71 12.97
CA GLN A 801 -3.69 -22.34 12.39
C GLN A 801 -4.42 -21.35 13.30
N HIS A 802 -5.31 -20.60 12.66
CA HIS A 802 -6.19 -19.66 13.31
C HIS A 802 -7.63 -19.92 12.89
N LEU A 803 -8.57 -19.69 13.80
CA LEU A 803 -10.00 -19.67 13.52
C LEU A 803 -10.46 -18.22 13.45
N LEU A 804 -11.07 -17.85 12.33
CA LEU A 804 -11.78 -16.59 12.18
C LEU A 804 -13.25 -16.84 12.53
N LEU A 805 -13.79 -16.06 13.45
CA LEU A 805 -15.17 -16.15 13.89
C LEU A 805 -15.91 -14.88 13.48
N THR A 806 -17.15 -15.04 13.04
CA THR A 806 -18.06 -13.92 12.81
C THR A 806 -19.42 -14.20 13.48
N VAL A 807 -19.86 -13.26 14.31
CA VAL A 807 -21.16 -13.34 15.00
C VAL A 807 -22.19 -12.65 14.12
N LYS A 808 -23.20 -13.40 13.67
CA LYS A 808 -24.21 -12.94 12.71
C LYS A 808 -25.61 -13.03 13.28
N SER A 809 -26.46 -12.07 12.90
CA SER A 809 -27.87 -12.11 13.29
C SER A 809 -28.67 -13.10 12.42
N LEU A 810 -29.68 -13.74 13.00
CA LEU A 810 -30.55 -14.68 12.27
C LEU A 810 -31.55 -14.01 11.31
N ASP A 811 -31.93 -12.76 11.60
CA ASP A 811 -32.90 -12.00 10.82
C ASP A 811 -32.33 -11.42 9.52
N GLY A 812 -31.09 -10.91 9.58
CA GLY A 812 -30.44 -10.22 8.47
C GLY A 812 -29.19 -10.90 7.92
N TYR A 813 -28.66 -11.92 8.60
CA TYR A 813 -27.38 -12.56 8.25
C TYR A 813 -26.19 -11.58 8.20
N GLU A 814 -26.34 -10.41 8.83
CA GLU A 814 -25.31 -9.38 8.91
C GLU A 814 -24.35 -9.71 10.04
N SER A 815 -23.06 -9.39 9.85
CA SER A 815 -22.10 -9.51 10.94
C SER A 815 -22.22 -8.35 11.91
N TYR A 816 -22.16 -8.68 13.19
CA TYR A 816 -22.10 -7.73 14.29
C TYR A 816 -20.72 -7.69 14.94
N GLY A 817 -19.77 -8.49 14.45
CA GLY A 817 -18.46 -8.60 15.04
C GLY A 817 -17.68 -9.79 14.55
N GLU A 818 -16.44 -9.55 14.22
CA GLU A 818 -15.46 -10.54 13.81
C GLU A 818 -14.27 -10.57 14.77
N CYS A 819 -13.67 -11.76 14.93
CA CYS A 819 -12.42 -11.94 15.65
C CYS A 819 -11.60 -13.10 15.10
N VAL A 820 -10.38 -13.26 15.61
CA VAL A 820 -9.47 -14.36 15.29
C VAL A 820 -8.97 -15.03 16.58
N LEU A 821 -8.88 -16.36 16.57
CA LEU A 821 -8.38 -17.19 17.67
C LEU A 821 -7.19 -18.02 17.17
N ALA A 822 -6.09 -18.05 17.93
CA ALA A 822 -4.97 -18.95 17.65
C ALA A 822 -5.25 -20.34 18.21
N LEU A 823 -4.88 -21.39 17.48
CA LEU A 823 -5.04 -22.77 17.95
C LEU A 823 -3.89 -23.24 18.85
N LYS A 824 -2.71 -22.64 18.74
CA LYS A 824 -1.47 -23.04 19.45
C LYS A 824 -1.69 -23.33 20.94
N SER A 825 -2.22 -22.36 21.67
CA SER A 825 -2.45 -22.47 23.12
C SER A 825 -3.70 -23.29 23.49
N MET A 826 -4.48 -23.74 22.50
CA MET A 826 -5.72 -24.52 22.67
C MET A 826 -5.52 -26.02 22.44
N ILE A 827 -4.32 -26.46 22.04
CA ILE A 827 -4.01 -27.87 21.79
C ILE A 827 -3.82 -28.61 23.11
N GLY A 828 -4.63 -29.65 23.31
CA GLY A 828 -4.57 -30.46 24.52
C GLY A 828 -5.83 -31.30 24.74
N SER A 829 -5.77 -32.15 25.76
CA SER A 829 -6.93 -32.93 26.21
C SER A 829 -7.89 -32.11 27.09
N THR A 830 -7.38 -31.07 27.75
CA THR A 830 -8.13 -30.17 28.63
C THR A 830 -8.58 -28.93 27.88
N ALA A 831 -9.82 -28.50 28.10
CA ALA A 831 -10.31 -27.27 27.52
C ALA A 831 -9.62 -26.06 28.13
N GLN A 832 -9.28 -25.11 27.26
CA GLN A 832 -8.61 -23.85 27.56
C GLN A 832 -9.56 -22.70 27.29
N GLN A 833 -9.44 -21.65 28.09
CA GLN A 833 -10.26 -20.45 27.92
C GLN A 833 -9.64 -19.51 26.89
N PHE A 834 -10.49 -18.86 26.10
CA PHE A 834 -10.11 -17.74 25.25
C PHE A 834 -10.97 -16.52 25.56
N HIS A 835 -10.41 -15.32 25.32
CA HIS A 835 -11.12 -14.06 25.38
C HIS A 835 -10.50 -13.08 24.38
N THR A 836 -11.33 -12.44 23.55
CA THR A 836 -10.89 -11.47 22.54
C THR A 836 -11.99 -10.47 22.21
N TYR A 837 -11.64 -9.42 21.46
CA TYR A 837 -12.56 -8.35 21.07
C TYR A 837 -13.14 -8.58 19.68
N LEU A 838 -14.43 -8.31 19.55
CA LEU A 838 -15.17 -8.26 18.30
C LEU A 838 -15.00 -6.87 17.67
N SER A 839 -14.71 -6.85 16.37
CA SER A 839 -14.75 -5.63 15.58
C SER A 839 -15.61 -5.82 14.35
N HIS A 840 -16.25 -4.76 13.87
CA HIS A 840 -16.94 -4.75 12.59
C HIS A 840 -16.64 -3.41 11.90
N ARG A 841 -16.21 -3.45 10.63
CA ARG A 841 -16.02 -2.25 9.80
C ARG A 841 -15.11 -1.18 10.43
N GLY A 842 -14.07 -1.61 11.13
CA GLY A 842 -13.08 -0.74 11.79
C GLY A 842 -13.46 -0.22 13.17
N GLU A 843 -14.59 -0.64 13.72
CA GLU A 843 -15.05 -0.26 15.06
C GLU A 843 -15.07 -1.47 15.99
N GLU A 844 -14.84 -1.25 17.28
CA GLU A 844 -15.06 -2.26 18.30
C GLU A 844 -16.57 -2.41 18.56
N THR A 845 -17.07 -3.64 18.42
CA THR A 845 -18.49 -3.96 18.57
C THR A 845 -18.78 -4.86 19.77
N GLY A 846 -17.77 -5.21 20.55
CA GLY A 846 -17.91 -5.94 21.81
C GLY A 846 -16.78 -6.94 22.04
N ASN A 847 -17.09 -8.03 22.74
CA ASN A 847 -16.10 -9.07 23.06
C ASN A 847 -16.73 -10.47 23.01
N ILE A 848 -15.86 -11.47 22.93
CA ILE A 848 -16.23 -12.88 22.89
C ILE A 848 -15.26 -13.70 23.73
N ARG A 849 -15.80 -14.61 24.54
CA ARG A 849 -15.06 -15.53 25.39
C ARG A 849 -15.64 -16.92 25.32
N GLY A 850 -14.84 -17.93 25.62
CA GLY A 850 -15.31 -19.30 25.61
C GLY A 850 -14.28 -20.28 26.15
N SER A 851 -14.66 -21.56 26.13
CA SER A 851 -13.81 -22.70 26.49
C SER A 851 -13.73 -23.63 25.29
N MET A 852 -12.53 -23.97 24.84
CA MET A 852 -12.30 -24.85 23.70
C MET A 852 -11.11 -25.77 23.88
N ARG A 853 -11.08 -26.87 23.14
CA ARG A 853 -9.90 -27.77 23.03
C ARG A 853 -9.68 -28.20 21.60
N VAL A 854 -8.41 -28.33 21.23
CA VAL A 854 -7.98 -28.98 19.99
C VAL A 854 -7.37 -30.32 20.36
N ARG A 855 -8.09 -31.41 20.06
CA ARG A 855 -7.64 -32.77 20.37
C ARG A 855 -6.86 -33.32 19.19
N VAL A 856 -5.62 -33.73 19.47
CA VAL A 856 -4.70 -34.33 18.50
C VAL A 856 -4.45 -35.80 18.88
N PRO A 857 -4.48 -36.75 17.93
CA PRO A 857 -4.16 -38.15 18.21
C PRO A 857 -2.72 -38.31 18.73
N SER A 858 -2.52 -39.22 19.69
CA SER A 858 -1.23 -39.44 20.36
C SER A 858 -0.07 -39.76 19.40
N GLU A 859 -0.34 -40.41 18.26
CA GLU A 859 0.64 -40.79 17.24
C GLU A 859 1.09 -39.64 16.32
N ARG A 860 0.49 -38.44 16.48
CA ARG A 860 0.78 -37.23 15.70
C ARG A 860 1.27 -36.06 16.57
N MET A 861 1.76 -36.35 17.78
CA MET A 861 2.30 -35.35 18.71
C MET A 861 3.79 -35.02 18.52
N GLY A 862 4.45 -35.55 17.48
CA GLY A 862 5.85 -35.17 17.18
C GLY A 862 5.94 -33.68 16.84
N THR A 863 6.92 -32.97 17.42
CA THR A 863 7.17 -31.55 17.16
C THR A 863 8.63 -31.31 16.77
N ARG A 864 8.85 -30.52 15.73
CA ARG A 864 10.14 -29.98 15.30
C ARG A 864 10.47 -28.70 16.10
N GLU A 865 11.73 -28.53 16.49
CA GLU A 865 12.22 -27.25 17.03
C GLU A 865 12.21 -26.17 15.93
N ARG A 866 11.55 -25.04 16.22
CA ARG A 866 11.48 -23.89 15.30
C ARG A 866 12.50 -22.81 15.65
N LEU A 867 12.97 -22.12 14.61
CA LEU A 867 14.05 -21.13 14.71
C LEU A 867 13.68 -19.91 15.55
N TYR A 868 12.44 -19.42 15.52
CA TYR A 868 11.98 -18.32 16.40
C TYR A 868 11.70 -18.76 17.84
N GLY A 869 11.39 -20.04 18.08
CA GLY A 869 11.26 -20.59 19.44
C GLY A 869 12.59 -20.54 20.23
N MET A 870 13.70 -20.32 19.53
CA MET A 870 15.02 -20.10 20.11
C MET A 870 15.12 -18.77 20.86
N SER A 871 14.39 -17.72 20.46
CA SER A 871 14.51 -16.39 21.07
C SER A 871 13.43 -16.20 22.14
N ALA A 872 13.82 -16.29 23.42
CA ALA A 872 12.93 -16.03 24.55
C ALA A 872 13.27 -14.69 25.23
N VAL A 873 12.27 -14.10 25.86
CA VAL A 873 12.42 -12.89 26.68
C VAL A 873 12.16 -13.29 28.14
N GLN A 874 13.11 -13.02 29.04
CA GLN A 874 12.98 -13.43 30.45
C GLN A 874 12.46 -12.29 31.33
N ASP A 875 11.37 -12.57 32.06
CA ASP A 875 10.83 -11.72 33.13
C ASP A 875 11.09 -12.33 34.51
N THR A 876 11.75 -11.54 35.37
CA THR A 876 12.06 -11.79 36.80
C THR A 876 13.16 -12.80 37.17
N ASN A 877 13.83 -12.50 38.30
CA ASN A 877 14.97 -13.24 38.86
C ASN A 877 14.48 -14.46 39.65
N ASP A 878 14.56 -15.65 39.07
CA ASP A 878 14.57 -16.89 39.87
C ASP A 878 15.71 -17.79 39.37
N PRO A 879 16.77 -18.02 40.16
CA PRO A 879 17.93 -18.79 39.73
C PRO A 879 17.72 -20.31 39.71
N ASP A 880 16.57 -20.85 40.10
CA ASP A 880 16.33 -22.30 40.24
C ASP A 880 15.31 -22.93 39.26
N ALA A 881 14.99 -22.26 38.15
CA ALA A 881 14.13 -22.83 37.11
C ALA A 881 14.86 -23.85 36.20
N THR A 882 15.51 -24.88 36.78
CA THR A 882 16.09 -25.99 35.99
C THR A 882 15.15 -27.15 35.71
N THR A 883 13.89 -27.09 36.18
CA THR A 883 12.83 -28.01 35.74
C THR A 883 11.46 -27.39 36.00
N SER A 884 10.78 -26.83 35.00
CA SER A 884 9.31 -26.92 34.86
C SER A 884 8.74 -26.10 33.70
N LYS A 885 7.83 -26.75 32.96
CA LYS A 885 6.56 -26.25 32.43
C LYS A 885 6.55 -24.86 31.76
N ASN A 886 6.36 -24.90 30.44
CA ASN A 886 5.84 -23.83 29.57
C ASN A 886 5.02 -22.78 30.33
N SER A 887 5.65 -21.66 30.69
CA SER A 887 4.98 -20.49 31.23
C SER A 887 4.77 -19.45 30.12
N PHE A 888 3.77 -19.70 29.28
CA PHE A 888 3.06 -18.64 28.56
C PHE A 888 1.65 -18.51 29.13
N ASN A 889 1.56 -18.40 30.47
CA ASN A 889 0.32 -18.16 31.18
C ASN A 889 0.51 -16.94 32.09
N ASN A 890 0.22 -15.75 31.58
CA ASN A 890 -0.50 -14.76 32.38
C ASN A 890 -1.15 -13.67 31.51
N PRO A 891 -2.49 -13.60 31.43
CA PRO A 891 -3.21 -12.47 30.88
C PRO A 891 -3.61 -11.53 32.04
N ALA A 892 -2.83 -10.50 32.31
CA ALA A 892 -3.25 -9.44 33.22
C ALA A 892 -2.49 -8.15 32.93
N TYR A 893 -3.14 -7.20 32.26
CA TYR A 893 -3.17 -5.77 32.59
C TYR A 893 -3.84 -5.00 31.44
N TYR A 894 -5.18 -5.00 31.46
CA TYR A 894 -6.03 -3.87 31.01
C TYR A 894 -7.36 -4.02 31.77
N ILE A 895 -7.43 -3.43 32.97
CA ILE A 895 -8.72 -3.21 33.64
C ILE A 895 -9.13 -1.79 33.29
N LEU A 896 -10.21 -1.67 32.52
CA LEU A 896 -10.97 -0.44 32.36
C LEU A 896 -11.60 -0.06 33.70
N GLU A 897 -11.43 1.20 34.07
CA GLU A 897 -12.22 1.87 35.11
C GLU A 897 -13.71 1.81 34.78
N GLY A 898 -14.52 1.61 35.83
CA GLY A 898 -15.90 2.10 35.86
C GLY A 898 -17.01 1.06 35.82
N VAL A 899 -17.26 0.36 36.93
CA VAL A 899 -18.62 0.08 37.48
C VAL A 899 -18.48 -0.12 39.01
N PRO A 900 -19.31 0.51 39.87
CA PRO A 900 -19.14 0.48 41.32
C PRO A 900 -19.72 -0.80 41.93
N ASN A 901 -18.98 -1.46 42.81
CA ASN A 901 -19.55 -2.48 43.68
C ASN A 901 -19.34 -2.11 45.16
N GLN A 902 -20.48 -1.85 45.80
CA GLN A 902 -20.66 -1.85 47.24
C GLN A 902 -20.36 -3.24 47.83
N SER A 903 -20.14 -3.25 49.14
CA SER A 903 -20.02 -4.40 50.05
C SER A 903 -18.63 -4.99 50.25
N ALA A 904 -17.90 -4.43 51.22
CA ALA A 904 -16.94 -5.19 52.02
C ALA A 904 -17.16 -4.85 53.50
N VAL A 905 -17.42 -5.91 54.25
CA VAL A 905 -17.65 -5.98 55.69
C VAL A 905 -16.32 -5.82 56.43
N THR A 906 -16.33 -5.03 57.50
CA THR A 906 -15.27 -4.77 58.51
C THR A 906 -14.95 -6.03 59.34
N PRO A 907 -13.72 -6.21 59.92
CA PRO A 907 -13.32 -5.58 61.20
C PRO A 907 -11.76 -5.44 61.41
N PRO A 908 -11.22 -5.15 62.61
CA PRO A 908 -11.38 -3.92 63.40
C PRO A 908 -10.05 -3.21 63.77
N CYS A 909 -10.23 -1.95 64.20
CA CYS A 909 -9.36 -0.94 64.82
C CYS A 909 -8.06 -1.36 65.56
N SER A 910 -7.01 -0.54 65.39
CA SER A 910 -6.33 0.14 66.52
C SER A 910 -5.67 1.46 66.06
N ALA A 911 -5.58 2.41 66.99
CA ALA A 911 -5.55 3.86 66.78
C ALA A 911 -4.15 4.49 66.67
N SER A 912 -4.03 5.66 66.02
CA SER A 912 -3.65 6.95 66.66
C SER A 912 -3.26 8.06 65.66
N SER A 913 -3.98 9.19 65.79
CA SER A 913 -3.66 10.61 65.55
C SER A 913 -2.43 11.03 64.70
N SER A 914 -2.65 11.82 63.63
CA SER A 914 -2.57 13.31 63.61
C SER A 914 -2.29 13.86 62.18
N ALA A 915 -3.19 14.70 61.66
CA ALA A 915 -3.01 15.57 60.47
C ALA A 915 -2.32 16.90 60.87
N PRO A 916 -1.95 17.89 59.99
CA PRO A 916 -2.68 18.43 58.80
C PRO A 916 -1.82 18.52 57.50
N SER A 917 -2.33 18.36 56.27
CA SER A 917 -3.22 19.17 55.42
C SER A 917 -2.69 20.54 54.93
N ALA A 918 -2.37 20.62 53.63
CA ALA A 918 -2.50 21.77 52.70
C ALA A 918 -1.91 21.32 51.34
N LEU A 919 -2.41 21.60 50.13
CA LEU A 919 -3.50 22.42 49.58
C LEU A 919 -3.61 22.03 48.07
N LEU A 920 -4.72 22.44 47.42
CA LEU A 920 -5.02 22.47 45.96
C LEU A 920 -5.84 21.32 45.34
N SER A 921 -7.15 21.38 45.61
CA SER A 921 -8.19 21.42 44.56
C SER A 921 -8.33 22.90 44.12
N VAL A 922 -8.67 23.27 42.88
CA VAL A 922 -9.93 23.13 42.14
C VAL A 922 -9.67 23.70 40.74
N PHE A 923 -10.18 23.09 39.67
CA PHE A 923 -11.00 23.73 38.63
C PHE A 923 -11.30 22.75 37.48
N PHE A 924 -12.49 22.15 37.52
CA PHE A 924 -13.18 21.57 36.38
C PHE A 924 -14.65 22.00 36.46
N GLN A 925 -15.04 22.99 35.65
CA GLN A 925 -16.42 23.16 35.19
C GLN A 925 -16.44 24.11 33.98
N MET A 926 -17.11 23.66 32.92
CA MET A 926 -17.26 24.25 31.57
C MET A 926 -16.17 23.89 30.54
N CYS A 927 -16.26 22.67 30.00
CA CYS A 927 -16.36 22.36 28.56
C CYS A 927 -16.70 20.87 28.40
#